data_AF-A0A835GPG2-F1
#
_entry.id   AF-A0A835GPG2-F1
#
_cell.length_a   1.000
_cell.length_b   1.000
_cell.length_c   1.000
_cell.angle_alpha   90.00
_cell.angle_beta   90.00
_cell.angle_gamma   90.00
#
_symmetry.space_group_name_H-M   'P 1'
#
loop_
_entity.id
_entity.type
_entity.pdbx_description
1 polymer ?
#
loop_
_entity_poly.entity_id
_entity_poly.type
_entity_poly.pdbx_seq_one_letter_code
_entity_poly.pdbx_strand_id
1 'polypeptide(L)'
;MEYENKKTRGSGAVAASRRIRTVIALVPTHEDALSTHRRRPYVLTFTPIFRYKHVRQSTLDKLWNKQSGAIQMLLAILESSRDTATTTYITSILREVLCLKQGKGKKCSVTTETSGIKKKETKKSGKENKAPPINKKANNLARQQCSQHFISINGTQVVIRTMITTHGKRDGNVGTELMLQDLVWILASLAPRANNLARHQCAQDFIQMKGTQVIVRRVIGTMHDKRERHAGTELVLQDLLWILAPLSSRDPKFAMKIRMLGCVRTMHLILKGHFTDNKIIFPLLVIMKQLAKNAVTTSILIRDGVVATYERVLVSLGFIPTARLRLCLDAIDYFSKNKVCCMQIVKTGLCSVLLRVFDRWDRYEGRMRLKICAHILQTLQHLCNIKAGRRALCTKKHIQTLHRFCSQCPDEPEFNGLLARVCSVITLCLKHQALPVPVSSPASFNLNPILKGTNASWPCHEDEEEAANSDSKTVNSDLEDDGPDTDIEGVDEFPDMDFDEHDLKSESAEESEKILQQSTTKSGESLQSTLWINPNERDLEDLKNRSNSRGSILEDFLFSQSSGNKAVPSNLNLSLTAVLGNTDYENVMGPSQTSSFLQYHKVHETTTSCSSLKIHKDISKYTTFASVYCTISSRVKSVIPFVKVAYPDMMGGQGLNHPEPLNKMEQSACRMKLLSCVDKAINPEAYMNETVYDLDQLCSASSGNTETGAQKSSESIGLTNTDELEITKVNTFSSRLAFESRFESGNLRKVIQVGPREYELILMPDVNSTKRHQWFYFEVRNMQQGRPYIFNIVNCEKSDSQFNFGMKPVMYSVKEAVLGRPGWVRAGSDICYYRNSYHYANQKNHNKCYLTVTFNIDFPHTNDVVYIAYHFPFTYSMMMTRIWQWSLQMPSGSYLRAEPLCYSLNNNEVPLLTVSAEDTPSNPIVDREIVFLTARVHPGESNASWVMDGTLDCLLGPSIAAAALRAKYVFKIVPMLNVEGVING
;
A
#
# COMPACT_ATOMS: atom_id res chain seq x y z
N MET A 1 -20.51 101.54 -13.41
CA MET A 1 -19.28 101.60 -12.60
C MET A 1 -18.32 100.57 -13.18
N GLU A 2 -17.49 100.88 -14.20
CA GLU A 2 -16.48 101.96 -14.24
C GLU A 2 -15.42 101.78 -13.14
N TYR A 3 -14.11 101.90 -13.38
CA TYR A 3 -13.34 102.25 -14.60
C TYR A 3 -11.90 101.73 -14.41
N GLU A 4 -11.20 101.34 -15.50
CA GLU A 4 -9.72 101.40 -15.66
C GLU A 4 -8.75 100.76 -14.59
N ASN A 5 -7.45 100.48 -14.82
CA ASN A 5 -6.57 100.72 -15.96
C ASN A 5 -5.39 99.71 -16.10
N LYS A 6 -4.97 99.49 -17.36
CA LYS A 6 -3.59 99.31 -17.91
C LYS A 6 -2.55 98.39 -17.18
N LYS A 7 -2.12 97.28 -17.82
CA LYS A 7 -0.89 97.08 -18.66
C LYS A 7 0.35 96.65 -17.83
N THR A 8 1.31 95.82 -18.30
CA THR A 8 1.68 95.39 -19.67
C THR A 8 2.39 94.01 -19.72
N ARG A 9 2.27 93.33 -20.88
CA ARG A 9 3.13 92.32 -21.57
C ARG A 9 4.42 91.80 -20.88
N GLY A 10 4.81 90.52 -21.06
CA GLY A 10 4.18 89.44 -21.83
C GLY A 10 5.05 88.17 -21.99
N SER A 11 4.58 87.23 -22.84
CA SER A 11 5.31 86.20 -23.63
C SER A 11 6.46 85.39 -22.99
N GLY A 12 6.48 84.05 -22.98
CA GLY A 12 5.68 83.08 -23.74
C GLY A 12 5.70 81.66 -23.17
N ALA A 13 5.31 80.67 -23.98
CA ALA A 13 4.71 79.42 -23.51
C ALA A 13 5.67 78.30 -23.03
N VAL A 14 5.29 77.64 -21.93
CA VAL A 14 5.57 76.21 -21.69
C VAL A 14 4.31 75.56 -21.12
N ALA A 15 3.66 74.70 -21.91
CA ALA A 15 2.45 73.98 -21.50
C ALA A 15 2.70 72.48 -21.44
N ALA A 16 2.92 71.93 -20.23
CA ALA A 16 2.53 70.56 -19.85
C ALA A 16 2.82 70.25 -18.36
N SER A 17 1.81 69.69 -17.68
CA SER A 17 1.94 68.78 -16.54
C SER A 17 2.69 69.23 -15.27
N ARG A 18 2.04 70.11 -14.47
CA ARG A 18 2.20 70.14 -13.00
C ARG A 18 0.85 70.15 -12.28
N ARG A 19 0.19 68.99 -12.26
CA ARG A 19 -0.90 68.67 -11.31
C ARG A 19 -0.72 67.25 -10.78
N ILE A 20 -0.26 67.17 -9.52
CA ILE A 20 -0.42 66.12 -8.48
C ILE A 20 0.67 66.45 -7.43
N ARG A 21 0.43 67.49 -6.61
CA ARG A 21 1.24 67.79 -5.39
C ARG A 21 0.50 68.73 -4.40
N THR A 22 -0.81 68.53 -4.23
CA THR A 22 -1.58 69.24 -3.20
C THR A 22 -2.77 68.41 -2.69
N VAL A 23 -2.51 67.46 -1.78
CA VAL A 23 -3.52 66.98 -0.81
C VAL A 23 -2.79 66.73 0.51
N ILE A 24 -3.34 67.27 1.61
CA ILE A 24 -2.78 67.27 2.99
C ILE A 24 -1.54 68.18 3.20
N ALA A 25 -1.77 69.47 3.49
CA ALA A 25 -1.31 70.14 4.74
C ALA A 25 -1.40 71.68 4.67
N LEU A 26 -2.31 72.27 5.46
CA LEU A 26 -2.22 73.59 6.12
C LEU A 26 -2.87 73.37 7.51
N VAL A 27 -2.37 73.89 8.63
CA VAL A 27 -2.16 75.31 9.02
C VAL A 27 -0.87 75.46 9.91
N PRO A 28 -0.14 76.60 9.89
CA PRO A 28 1.12 76.90 10.65
C PRO A 28 0.84 77.35 12.13
N THR A 29 1.76 77.81 13.00
CA THR A 29 3.15 78.39 12.99
C THR A 29 4.15 77.52 13.82
N HIS A 30 5.38 77.87 14.25
CA HIS A 30 6.21 79.09 14.39
C HIS A 30 7.70 78.83 14.03
N GLU A 31 8.51 79.89 13.93
CA GLU A 31 9.98 79.87 13.73
C GLU A 31 10.73 79.10 14.87
N ASP A 32 12.01 78.70 14.79
CA ASP A 32 13.16 79.29 14.06
C ASP A 32 14.36 78.28 13.90
N ALA A 33 15.50 78.75 13.37
CA ALA A 33 16.88 78.19 13.46
C ALA A 33 17.37 77.06 12.49
N LEU A 34 17.90 77.49 11.35
CA LEU A 34 19.22 77.17 10.75
C LEU A 34 19.94 75.79 10.91
N SER A 35 20.24 75.21 9.74
CA SER A 35 21.55 74.68 9.29
C SER A 35 21.86 73.16 9.16
N THR A 36 22.50 72.86 8.02
CA THR A 36 23.50 71.81 7.70
C THR A 36 23.14 70.32 7.52
N HIS A 37 23.92 69.69 6.61
CA HIS A 37 23.76 68.33 6.09
C HIS A 37 24.15 67.22 7.09
N ARG A 38 23.37 66.12 7.09
CA ARG A 38 23.83 64.74 6.76
C ARG A 38 22.67 63.74 6.89
N ARG A 39 22.19 63.18 5.78
CA ARG A 39 21.18 62.09 5.79
C ARG A 39 21.84 60.77 6.24
N ARG A 40 21.61 60.35 7.49
CA ARG A 40 21.80 58.96 7.91
C ARG A 40 20.58 58.11 7.51
N PRO A 41 20.74 56.83 7.13
CA PRO A 41 19.63 55.99 6.72
C PRO A 41 18.82 55.54 7.95
N TYR A 42 17.60 56.06 8.10
CA TYR A 42 16.66 55.53 9.08
C TYR A 42 16.06 54.21 8.58
N VAL A 43 16.31 53.13 9.33
CA VAL A 43 15.62 51.85 9.16
C VAL A 43 14.14 52.06 9.48
N LEU A 44 13.33 52.25 8.43
CA LEU A 44 11.88 52.42 8.56
C LEU A 44 11.23 51.11 8.99
N THR A 45 10.86 51.04 10.26
CA THR A 45 9.98 49.99 10.78
C THR A 45 8.58 50.16 10.19
N PHE A 46 8.20 49.26 9.28
CA PHE A 46 6.91 49.25 8.60
C PHE A 46 5.75 49.12 9.60
N THR A 47 5.12 50.25 9.95
CA THR A 47 3.75 50.24 10.51
C THR A 47 2.75 50.28 9.35
N PRO A 48 1.95 49.23 9.10
CA PRO A 48 1.02 49.21 7.98
C PRO A 48 -0.06 50.29 8.15
N ILE A 49 -0.07 51.26 7.25
CA ILE A 49 -0.77 52.54 7.43
C ILE A 49 -2.31 52.39 7.34
N PHE A 50 -2.82 51.38 6.63
CA PHE A 50 -4.26 51.08 6.58
C PHE A 50 -4.56 49.65 7.03
N ARG A 51 -5.43 49.49 8.04
CA ARG A 51 -5.87 48.17 8.57
C ARG A 51 -7.28 47.75 8.14
N TYR A 52 -7.89 48.49 7.21
CA TYR A 52 -9.33 48.42 6.92
C TYR A 52 -9.68 47.37 5.85
N LYS A 53 -10.56 46.42 6.18
CA LYS A 53 -10.89 45.24 5.34
C LYS A 53 -11.41 45.64 3.95
N HIS A 54 -12.36 46.59 3.89
CA HIS A 54 -12.99 47.06 2.65
C HIS A 54 -12.00 47.75 1.69
N VAL A 55 -11.17 48.66 2.21
CA VAL A 55 -10.11 49.38 1.46
C VAL A 55 -9.17 48.39 0.76
N ARG A 56 -8.74 47.36 1.49
CA ARG A 56 -7.80 46.34 1.01
C ARG A 56 -8.41 45.37 0.01
N GLN A 57 -9.70 45.05 0.15
CA GLN A 57 -10.42 44.21 -0.82
C GLN A 57 -10.65 44.99 -2.11
N SER A 58 -11.21 46.20 -2.07
CA SER A 58 -11.42 47.03 -3.27
C SER A 58 -10.12 47.35 -4.02
N THR A 59 -9.02 47.56 -3.29
CA THR A 59 -7.68 47.70 -3.91
C THR A 59 -7.22 46.39 -4.56
N LEU A 60 -7.44 45.24 -3.93
CA LEU A 60 -7.13 43.93 -4.51
C LEU A 60 -7.96 43.66 -5.77
N ASP A 61 -9.27 43.87 -5.74
CA ASP A 61 -10.16 43.60 -6.87
C ASP A 61 -9.77 44.46 -8.08
N LYS A 62 -9.40 45.74 -7.84
CA LYS A 62 -8.93 46.66 -8.88
C LYS A 62 -7.55 46.30 -9.43
N LEU A 63 -6.64 45.79 -8.59
CA LEU A 63 -5.27 45.39 -8.97
C LEU A 63 -5.21 44.01 -9.64
N TRP A 64 -6.08 43.08 -9.24
CA TRP A 64 -6.08 41.68 -9.70
C TRP A 64 -7.09 41.39 -10.82
N ASN A 65 -7.90 42.38 -11.23
CA ASN A 65 -8.72 42.29 -12.43
C ASN A 65 -7.82 42.08 -13.66
N LYS A 66 -8.05 40.99 -14.40
CA LYS A 66 -7.28 40.61 -15.61
C LYS A 66 -7.28 41.71 -16.70
N GLN A 67 -8.36 42.49 -16.82
CA GLN A 67 -8.48 43.60 -17.77
C GLN A 67 -7.67 44.84 -17.36
N SER A 68 -7.17 44.93 -16.12
CA SER A 68 -6.45 46.12 -15.63
C SER A 68 -5.00 46.20 -16.13
N GLY A 69 -4.39 45.08 -16.54
CA GLY A 69 -2.96 44.98 -16.86
C GLY A 69 -2.00 45.21 -15.68
N ALA A 70 -2.51 45.43 -14.46
CA ALA A 70 -1.71 45.95 -13.36
C ALA A 70 -0.68 44.94 -12.82
N ILE A 71 -1.00 43.64 -12.79
CA ILE A 71 -0.05 42.60 -12.35
C ILE A 71 1.06 42.37 -13.37
N GLN A 72 0.73 42.34 -14.67
CA GLN A 72 1.74 42.29 -15.74
C GLN A 72 2.68 43.49 -15.67
N MET A 73 2.14 44.67 -15.35
CA MET A 73 2.92 45.89 -15.15
C MET A 73 3.85 45.81 -13.93
N LEU A 74 3.35 45.36 -12.76
CA LEU A 74 4.18 45.15 -11.57
C LEU A 74 5.27 44.10 -11.80
N LEU A 75 5.00 43.06 -12.59
CA LEU A 75 5.99 42.07 -13.00
C LEU A 75 7.08 42.68 -13.90
N ALA A 76 6.71 43.49 -14.89
CA ALA A 76 7.66 44.18 -15.77
C ALA A 76 8.56 45.17 -15.00
N ILE A 77 7.98 45.93 -14.04
CA ILE A 77 8.74 46.82 -13.15
C ILE A 77 9.68 46.00 -12.25
N LEU A 78 9.22 44.86 -11.70
CA LEU A 78 10.04 44.00 -10.84
C LEU A 78 11.23 43.36 -11.57
N GLU A 79 11.04 43.00 -12.85
CA GLU A 79 12.09 42.40 -13.69
C GLU A 79 13.16 43.43 -14.09
N SER A 80 12.76 44.68 -14.33
CA SER A 80 13.61 45.74 -14.87
C SER A 80 14.20 46.71 -13.83
N SER A 81 13.61 46.82 -12.64
CA SER A 81 14.05 47.79 -11.63
C SER A 81 15.40 47.42 -11.01
N ARG A 82 16.29 48.41 -10.89
CA ARG A 82 17.53 48.31 -10.09
C ARG A 82 17.37 48.91 -8.69
N ASP A 83 16.22 49.50 -8.38
CA ASP A 83 15.95 50.10 -7.07
C ASP A 83 15.43 49.06 -6.06
N THR A 84 16.18 48.90 -4.98
CA THR A 84 15.85 48.04 -3.83
C THR A 84 14.56 48.46 -3.15
N ALA A 85 14.23 49.77 -3.08
CA ALA A 85 13.02 50.26 -2.43
C ALA A 85 11.75 49.88 -3.23
N THR A 86 11.73 50.18 -4.53
CA THR A 86 10.66 49.77 -5.47
C THR A 86 10.49 48.26 -5.47
N THR A 87 11.59 47.50 -5.52
CA THR A 87 11.55 46.04 -5.42
C THR A 87 10.86 45.59 -4.12
N THR A 88 11.23 46.18 -2.98
CA THR A 88 10.65 45.87 -1.65
C THR A 88 9.16 46.21 -1.57
N TYR A 89 8.71 47.30 -2.20
CA TYR A 89 7.29 47.66 -2.24
C TYR A 89 6.48 46.65 -3.06
N ILE A 90 7.00 46.20 -4.20
CA ILE A 90 6.34 45.17 -5.03
C ILE A 90 6.31 43.82 -4.31
N THR A 91 7.42 43.37 -3.72
CA THR A 91 7.43 42.11 -2.96
C THR A 91 6.51 42.17 -1.74
N SER A 92 6.39 43.32 -1.06
CA SER A 92 5.43 43.52 0.04
C SER A 92 3.97 43.32 -0.40
N ILE A 93 3.58 43.91 -1.54
CA ILE A 93 2.25 43.70 -2.17
C ILE A 93 2.03 42.20 -2.45
N LEU A 94 2.96 41.58 -3.17
CA LEU A 94 2.86 40.17 -3.55
C LEU A 94 2.80 39.24 -2.32
N ARG A 95 3.49 39.58 -1.24
CA ARG A 95 3.53 38.78 0.00
C ARG A 95 2.20 38.80 0.78
N GLU A 96 1.50 39.93 0.89
CA GLU A 96 0.17 39.96 1.56
C GLU A 96 -0.94 39.30 0.73
N VAL A 97 -0.80 39.27 -0.61
CA VAL A 97 -1.76 38.63 -1.53
C VAL A 97 -1.50 37.14 -1.70
N LEU A 98 -0.27 36.71 -1.97
CA LEU A 98 0.03 35.31 -2.33
C LEU A 98 0.31 34.41 -1.11
N CYS A 99 0.97 34.93 -0.07
CA CYS A 99 1.41 34.15 1.08
C CYS A 99 0.32 34.06 2.16
N LEU A 100 0.21 32.88 2.79
CA LEU A 100 -0.58 32.72 4.02
C LEU A 100 0.16 33.37 5.19
N LYS A 101 -0.58 34.06 6.08
CA LYS A 101 0.01 34.45 7.37
C LYS A 101 0.22 33.19 8.19
N GLN A 102 1.43 33.02 8.72
CA GLN A 102 1.61 32.17 9.90
C GLN A 102 0.60 32.66 10.95
N GLY A 103 -0.24 31.74 11.43
CA GLY A 103 -1.13 32.06 12.53
C GLY A 103 -0.29 32.58 13.68
N LYS A 104 -0.74 33.66 14.34
CA LYS A 104 -0.23 33.93 15.68
C LYS A 104 -0.50 32.67 16.47
N GLY A 105 0.56 31.96 16.88
CA GLY A 105 0.38 30.81 17.76
C GLY A 105 -0.46 31.27 18.93
N LYS A 106 -1.53 30.53 19.24
CA LYS A 106 -2.08 30.59 20.60
C LYS A 106 -0.86 30.39 21.50
N LYS A 107 -0.61 31.31 22.44
CA LYS A 107 0.36 31.03 23.49
C LYS A 107 -0.15 29.75 24.17
N CYS A 108 0.61 28.66 24.10
CA CYS A 108 0.39 27.59 25.05
C CYS A 108 0.66 28.18 26.42
N SER A 109 -0.41 28.37 27.20
CA SER A 109 -0.33 28.60 28.62
C SER A 109 0.12 27.29 29.26
N VAL A 110 1.43 27.07 29.28
CA VAL A 110 2.02 26.07 30.16
C VAL A 110 1.90 26.61 31.58
N THR A 111 0.99 26.04 32.34
CA THR A 111 0.92 26.20 33.79
C THR A 111 2.06 25.41 34.42
N THR A 112 3.19 26.08 34.69
CA THR A 112 4.20 25.58 35.64
C THR A 112 3.90 26.16 37.01
N GLU A 113 3.36 25.32 37.90
CA GLU A 113 3.40 25.57 39.34
C GLU A 113 4.84 25.43 39.87
N THR A 114 5.03 25.93 41.10
CA THR A 114 6.19 25.82 42.00
C THR A 114 7.31 26.88 41.92
N SER A 115 7.21 27.80 42.90
CA SER A 115 8.28 28.32 43.78
C SER A 115 9.70 28.56 43.23
N GLY A 116 10.13 29.82 43.26
CA GLY A 116 11.53 30.20 43.05
C GLY A 116 11.84 31.66 43.38
N ILE A 117 11.84 32.03 44.67
CA ILE A 117 12.16 33.40 45.13
C ILE A 117 13.63 33.73 44.83
N LYS A 118 13.91 34.63 43.87
CA LYS A 118 15.14 35.44 43.86
C LYS A 118 14.87 36.87 43.41
N LYS A 119 15.16 37.82 44.31
CA LYS A 119 15.21 39.26 44.04
C LYS A 119 16.21 39.54 42.90
N LYS A 120 15.90 40.48 42.01
CA LYS A 120 16.92 41.16 41.19
C LYS A 120 16.58 42.63 41.07
N GLU A 121 17.52 43.47 41.50
CA GLU A 121 17.36 44.91 41.61
C GLU A 121 17.31 45.58 40.23
N THR A 122 16.36 46.50 40.03
CA THR A 122 16.29 47.36 38.85
C THR A 122 16.95 48.70 39.14
N LYS A 123 18.19 48.85 38.65
CA LYS A 123 18.96 50.09 38.71
C LYS A 123 18.25 51.18 37.88
N LYS A 124 17.77 52.25 38.52
CA LYS A 124 17.23 53.45 37.85
C LYS A 124 18.37 54.25 37.20
N SER A 125 18.24 54.60 35.92
CA SER A 125 18.88 55.77 35.31
C SER A 125 18.09 56.23 34.07
N GLY A 126 18.16 57.53 33.74
CA GLY A 126 17.65 58.08 32.48
C GLY A 126 16.15 58.42 32.43
N LYS A 127 15.74 59.52 33.07
CA LYS A 127 14.56 60.29 32.61
C LYS A 127 15.00 61.13 31.41
N GLU A 128 14.44 60.87 30.23
CA GLU A 128 14.35 61.87 29.15
C GLU A 128 12.90 62.04 28.73
N ASN A 129 12.48 63.29 28.55
CA ASN A 129 11.08 63.65 28.33
C ASN A 129 10.58 63.17 26.96
N LYS A 130 9.53 62.33 26.95
CA LYS A 130 8.70 62.10 25.76
C LYS A 130 7.24 62.36 26.09
N ALA A 131 6.63 63.25 25.32
CA ALA A 131 5.24 63.67 25.43
C ALA A 131 4.23 62.50 25.31
N PRO A 132 3.03 62.61 25.91
CA PRO A 132 2.06 61.51 25.96
C PRO A 132 1.51 61.12 24.57
N PRO A 133 1.14 59.84 24.36
CA PRO A 133 0.86 59.28 23.03
C PRO A 133 -0.57 59.55 22.51
N ILE A 134 -1.04 60.80 22.60
CA ILE A 134 -2.44 61.15 22.27
C ILE A 134 -2.69 61.18 20.74
N ASN A 135 -1.70 61.52 19.92
CA ASN A 135 -1.93 61.83 18.50
C ASN A 135 -1.88 60.63 17.52
N LYS A 136 -1.73 59.38 18.00
CA LYS A 136 -1.68 58.19 17.10
C LYS A 136 -3.06 57.71 16.64
N LYS A 137 -4.12 57.82 17.45
CA LYS A 137 -5.48 57.40 17.06
C LYS A 137 -6.09 58.36 16.02
N ALA A 138 -6.02 59.67 16.28
CA ALA A 138 -6.55 60.70 15.38
C ALA A 138 -5.90 60.65 13.98
N ASN A 139 -4.56 60.59 13.93
CA ASN A 139 -3.84 60.43 12.66
C ASN A 139 -4.25 59.16 11.87
N ASN A 140 -4.49 58.04 12.55
CA ASN A 140 -4.95 56.82 11.88
C ASN A 140 -6.39 56.93 11.34
N LEU A 141 -7.26 57.70 12.01
CA LEU A 141 -8.63 57.96 11.57
C LEU A 141 -8.69 58.95 10.39
N ALA A 142 -7.93 60.04 10.44
CA ALA A 142 -7.81 60.98 9.31
C ALA A 142 -7.26 60.26 8.07
N ARG A 143 -6.19 59.46 8.23
CA ARG A 143 -5.65 58.59 7.17
C ARG A 143 -6.69 57.62 6.63
N GLN A 144 -7.51 56.99 7.49
CA GLN A 144 -8.62 56.13 7.07
C GLN A 144 -9.60 56.88 6.16
N GLN A 145 -10.06 58.05 6.58
CA GLN A 145 -11.01 58.87 5.82
C GLN A 145 -10.44 59.27 4.46
N CYS A 146 -9.17 59.73 4.41
CA CYS A 146 -8.48 60.02 3.16
C CYS A 146 -8.42 58.80 2.22
N SER A 147 -8.12 57.60 2.71
CA SER A 147 -8.09 56.39 1.85
C SER A 147 -9.46 55.88 1.45
N GLN A 148 -10.48 56.02 2.31
CA GLN A 148 -11.86 55.72 1.93
C GLN A 148 -12.34 56.66 0.82
N HIS A 149 -12.08 57.96 0.96
CA HIS A 149 -12.39 58.96 -0.06
C HIS A 149 -11.60 58.74 -1.36
N PHE A 150 -10.30 58.44 -1.27
CA PHE A 150 -9.46 58.11 -2.42
C PHE A 150 -9.98 56.89 -3.20
N ILE A 151 -10.52 55.87 -2.51
CA ILE A 151 -11.13 54.71 -3.17
C ILE A 151 -12.51 55.03 -3.76
N SER A 152 -13.33 55.86 -3.10
CA SER A 152 -14.65 56.24 -3.61
C SER A 152 -14.56 57.10 -4.87
N ILE A 153 -13.52 57.94 -5.01
CA ILE A 153 -13.24 58.69 -6.25
C ILE A 153 -12.48 57.87 -7.32
N ASN A 154 -12.45 56.53 -7.18
CA ASN A 154 -11.73 55.62 -8.07
C ASN A 154 -10.21 55.84 -8.20
N GLY A 155 -9.57 56.51 -7.23
CA GLY A 155 -8.15 56.85 -7.25
C GLY A 155 -7.20 55.67 -7.49
N THR A 156 -7.53 54.46 -7.01
CA THR A 156 -6.75 53.24 -7.29
C THR A 156 -6.70 52.91 -8.79
N GLN A 157 -7.81 53.08 -9.53
CA GLN A 157 -7.83 52.87 -10.99
C GLN A 157 -7.04 53.97 -11.73
N VAL A 158 -7.09 55.21 -11.23
CA VAL A 158 -6.28 56.32 -11.76
C VAL A 158 -4.80 56.00 -11.60
N VAL A 159 -4.35 55.60 -10.40
CA VAL A 159 -2.94 55.21 -10.14
C VAL A 159 -2.49 54.04 -11.01
N ILE A 160 -3.33 53.01 -11.18
CA ILE A 160 -3.01 51.88 -12.08
C ILE A 160 -2.85 52.37 -13.53
N ARG A 161 -3.80 53.16 -14.05
CA ARG A 161 -3.73 53.71 -15.42
C ARG A 161 -2.50 54.59 -15.60
N THR A 162 -2.23 55.52 -14.68
CA THR A 162 -1.05 56.39 -14.72
C THR A 162 0.25 55.57 -14.66
N MET A 163 0.34 54.57 -13.80
CA MET A 163 1.52 53.68 -13.72
C MET A 163 1.76 52.96 -15.05
N ILE A 164 0.70 52.45 -15.70
CA ILE A 164 0.81 51.78 -17.00
C ILE A 164 1.23 52.77 -18.10
N THR A 165 0.61 53.96 -18.16
CA THR A 165 0.97 55.00 -19.14
C THR A 165 2.40 55.52 -18.96
N THR A 166 2.85 55.71 -17.71
CA THR A 166 4.22 56.18 -17.41
C THR A 166 5.25 55.11 -17.77
N HIS A 167 5.00 53.83 -17.49
CA HIS A 167 5.90 52.75 -17.90
C HIS A 167 5.90 52.54 -19.43
N GLY A 168 4.80 52.83 -20.12
CA GLY A 168 4.75 52.82 -21.59
C GLY A 168 5.57 53.91 -22.28
N LYS A 169 6.02 54.93 -21.53
CA LYS A 169 6.82 56.09 -22.01
C LYS A 169 8.22 56.10 -21.39
N ARG A 170 8.83 54.92 -21.26
CA ARG A 170 10.04 54.74 -20.46
C ARG A 170 11.30 55.05 -21.26
N ASP A 171 11.56 56.33 -21.42
CA ASP A 171 12.71 56.87 -22.18
C ASP A 171 14.02 56.89 -21.36
N GLY A 172 14.11 56.11 -20.27
CA GLY A 172 15.26 56.09 -19.34
C GLY A 172 15.41 57.32 -18.44
N ASN A 173 14.44 58.25 -18.45
CA ASN A 173 14.49 59.50 -17.70
C ASN A 173 14.30 59.28 -16.18
N VAL A 174 15.21 59.83 -15.37
CA VAL A 174 15.17 59.77 -13.89
C VAL A 174 13.83 60.29 -13.33
N GLY A 175 13.21 61.28 -13.96
CA GLY A 175 11.90 61.79 -13.56
C GLY A 175 10.77 60.77 -13.70
N THR A 176 10.83 59.91 -14.74
CA THR A 176 9.83 58.84 -14.93
C THR A 176 10.03 57.68 -13.96
N GLU A 177 11.28 57.33 -13.61
CA GLU A 177 11.57 56.29 -12.60
C GLU A 177 11.10 56.71 -11.20
N LEU A 178 11.36 57.95 -10.78
CA LEU A 178 10.88 58.48 -9.50
C LEU A 178 9.35 58.53 -9.43
N MET A 179 8.68 58.88 -10.54
CA MET A 179 7.22 58.86 -10.61
C MET A 179 6.65 57.44 -10.48
N LEU A 180 7.30 56.44 -11.11
CA LEU A 180 6.92 55.03 -10.96
C LEU A 180 7.15 54.53 -9.52
N GLN A 181 8.25 54.92 -8.88
CA GLN A 181 8.53 54.61 -7.48
C GLN A 181 7.44 55.17 -6.54
N ASP A 182 7.04 56.43 -6.70
CA ASP A 182 5.96 57.06 -5.93
C ASP A 182 4.60 56.36 -6.16
N LEU A 183 4.26 56.00 -7.41
CA LEU A 183 3.01 55.30 -7.74
C LEU A 183 2.97 53.87 -7.14
N VAL A 184 4.08 53.12 -7.22
CA VAL A 184 4.22 51.81 -6.58
C VAL A 184 4.15 51.94 -5.05
N TRP A 185 4.73 52.98 -4.47
CA TRP A 185 4.65 53.26 -3.03
C TRP A 185 3.20 53.56 -2.57
N ILE A 186 2.43 54.31 -3.37
CA ILE A 186 1.01 54.55 -3.10
C ILE A 186 0.22 53.23 -3.12
N LEU A 187 0.44 52.36 -4.11
CA LEU A 187 -0.20 51.03 -4.18
C LEU A 187 0.21 50.12 -2.99
N ALA A 188 1.49 50.10 -2.64
CA ALA A 188 1.98 49.33 -1.50
C ALA A 188 1.43 49.84 -0.16
N SER A 189 1.27 51.16 -0.02
CA SER A 189 0.67 51.79 1.15
C SER A 189 -0.79 51.33 1.36
N LEU A 190 -1.59 51.25 0.28
CA LEU A 190 -2.97 50.74 0.30
C LEU A 190 -3.07 49.25 0.70
N ALA A 191 -1.98 48.49 0.56
CA ALA A 191 -1.77 47.15 1.09
C ALA A 191 -2.91 46.14 0.79
N PRO A 192 -3.14 45.78 -0.50
CA PRO A 192 -4.16 44.82 -0.90
C PRO A 192 -3.98 43.49 -0.16
N ARG A 193 -5.09 42.87 0.26
CA ARG A 193 -5.03 41.67 1.11
C ARG A 193 -6.15 40.69 0.80
N ALA A 194 -5.78 39.56 0.22
CA ALA A 194 -6.70 38.47 -0.10
C ALA A 194 -7.21 37.73 1.15
N ASN A 195 -8.44 37.20 1.06
CA ASN A 195 -8.94 36.13 1.92
C ASN A 195 -8.37 34.78 1.45
N ASN A 196 -8.59 33.68 2.19
CA ASN A 196 -7.96 32.38 1.86
C ASN A 196 -8.36 31.84 0.48
N LEU A 197 -9.63 31.99 0.08
CA LEU A 197 -10.15 31.57 -1.22
C LEU A 197 -9.49 32.38 -2.35
N ALA A 198 -9.51 33.70 -2.23
CA ALA A 198 -8.86 34.61 -3.18
C ALA A 198 -7.34 34.38 -3.28
N ARG A 199 -6.63 33.95 -2.22
CA ARG A 199 -5.20 33.59 -2.33
C ARG A 199 -4.94 32.46 -3.32
N HIS A 200 -5.84 31.48 -3.41
CA HIS A 200 -5.68 30.38 -4.34
C HIS A 200 -5.83 30.87 -5.78
N GLN A 201 -6.93 31.57 -6.06
CA GLN A 201 -7.19 32.17 -7.37
C GLN A 201 -6.08 33.14 -7.79
N CYS A 202 -5.68 34.07 -6.91
CA CYS A 202 -4.62 35.02 -7.19
C CYS A 202 -3.29 34.33 -7.55
N ALA A 203 -2.94 33.23 -6.86
CA ALA A 203 -1.74 32.48 -7.20
C ALA A 203 -1.84 31.76 -8.55
N GLN A 204 -3.00 31.17 -8.89
CA GLN A 204 -3.20 30.56 -10.21
C GLN A 204 -3.10 31.60 -11.34
N ASP A 205 -3.73 32.76 -11.17
CA ASP A 205 -3.62 33.87 -12.14
C ASP A 205 -2.17 34.39 -12.27
N PHE A 206 -1.43 34.49 -11.15
CA PHE A 206 -0.01 34.87 -11.16
C PHE A 206 0.86 33.86 -11.92
N ILE A 207 0.58 32.56 -11.75
CA ILE A 207 1.27 31.46 -12.44
C ILE A 207 0.97 31.50 -13.96
N GLN A 208 -0.28 31.79 -14.34
CA GLN A 208 -0.69 31.98 -15.75
C GLN A 208 0.03 33.19 -16.38
N MET A 209 0.19 34.29 -15.65
CA MET A 209 0.91 35.51 -16.09
C MET A 209 2.44 35.37 -16.13
N LYS A 210 3.00 34.15 -16.11
CA LYS A 210 4.45 33.85 -16.04
C LYS A 210 5.15 34.44 -14.81
N GLY A 211 4.42 34.77 -13.75
CA GLY A 211 4.94 35.41 -12.54
C GLY A 211 5.97 34.56 -11.80
N THR A 212 5.83 33.22 -11.80
CA THR A 212 6.85 32.30 -11.24
C THR A 212 8.22 32.54 -11.89
N GLN A 213 8.27 32.66 -13.21
CA GLN A 213 9.52 32.84 -13.96
C GLN A 213 10.17 34.20 -13.67
N VAL A 214 9.37 35.27 -13.55
CA VAL A 214 9.85 36.61 -13.20
C VAL A 214 10.47 36.65 -11.79
N ILE A 215 9.80 36.05 -10.80
CA ILE A 215 10.34 35.94 -9.43
C ILE A 215 11.68 35.19 -9.44
N VAL A 216 11.78 34.10 -10.20
CA VAL A 216 13.00 33.28 -10.29
C VAL A 216 14.14 34.05 -10.96
N ARG A 217 13.89 34.73 -12.09
CA ARG A 217 14.88 35.61 -12.73
C ARG A 217 15.34 36.72 -11.78
N ARG A 218 14.44 37.28 -10.98
CA ARG A 218 14.80 38.32 -10.00
C ARG A 218 15.67 37.78 -8.87
N VAL A 219 15.41 36.56 -8.37
CA VAL A 219 16.27 35.86 -7.39
C VAL A 219 17.69 35.66 -7.96
N ILE A 220 17.81 35.27 -9.23
CA ILE A 220 19.12 35.16 -9.92
C ILE A 220 19.78 36.55 -9.99
N GLY A 221 19.05 37.58 -10.44
CA GLY A 221 19.55 38.96 -10.52
C GLY A 221 20.14 39.45 -9.20
N THR A 222 19.43 39.23 -8.08
CA THR A 222 19.92 39.58 -6.73
C THR A 222 21.15 38.79 -6.27
N MET A 223 21.47 37.65 -6.90
CA MET A 223 22.67 36.85 -6.60
C MET A 223 23.86 37.18 -7.49
N HIS A 224 23.63 37.68 -8.70
CA HIS A 224 24.69 38.11 -9.62
C HIS A 224 25.17 39.56 -9.39
N ASP A 225 24.43 40.36 -8.62
CA ASP A 225 24.77 41.75 -8.34
C ASP A 225 25.94 41.88 -7.33
N LYS A 226 27.15 41.54 -7.81
CA LYS A 226 28.38 41.44 -7.00
C LYS A 226 28.83 42.75 -6.35
N ARG A 227 28.28 43.91 -6.74
CA ARG A 227 28.88 45.21 -6.40
C ARG A 227 28.64 45.67 -4.97
N GLU A 228 27.51 45.32 -4.34
CA GLU A 228 27.25 45.72 -2.95
C GLU A 228 26.39 44.70 -2.16
N ARG A 229 26.99 44.01 -1.19
CA ARG A 229 26.24 43.21 -0.19
C ARG A 229 25.65 44.09 0.90
N HIS A 230 24.81 45.04 0.52
CA HIS A 230 24.06 45.86 1.47
C HIS A 230 22.90 45.06 2.09
N ALA A 231 22.54 45.39 3.34
CA ALA A 231 21.46 44.71 4.08
C ALA A 231 20.08 44.77 3.38
N GLY A 232 19.90 45.69 2.42
CA GLY A 232 18.70 45.76 1.57
C GLY A 232 18.57 44.60 0.57
N THR A 233 19.68 44.12 0.00
CA THR A 233 19.67 43.02 -0.99
C THR A 233 19.24 41.70 -0.35
N GLU A 234 19.70 41.44 0.88
CA GLU A 234 19.33 40.26 1.66
C GLU A 234 17.83 40.26 2.03
N LEU A 235 17.26 41.43 2.35
CA LEU A 235 15.83 41.58 2.61
C LEU A 235 14.98 41.30 1.36
N VAL A 236 15.43 41.76 0.19
CA VAL A 236 14.77 41.47 -1.08
C VAL A 236 14.84 39.97 -1.40
N LEU A 237 16.02 39.34 -1.26
CA LEU A 237 16.18 37.90 -1.46
C LEU A 237 15.25 37.10 -0.53
N GLN A 238 15.21 37.48 0.76
CA GLN A 238 14.31 36.89 1.75
C GLN A 238 12.84 36.99 1.29
N ASP A 239 12.36 38.17 0.91
CA ASP A 239 10.95 38.36 0.49
C ASP A 239 10.62 37.61 -0.81
N LEU A 240 11.52 37.59 -1.79
CA LEU A 240 11.35 36.83 -3.03
C LEU A 240 11.22 35.32 -2.75
N LEU A 241 12.04 34.76 -1.86
CA LEU A 241 11.96 33.35 -1.47
C LEU A 241 10.66 33.05 -0.69
N TRP A 242 10.18 33.97 0.14
CA TRP A 242 8.89 33.84 0.82
C TRP A 242 7.68 33.90 -0.13
N ILE A 243 7.80 34.56 -1.29
CA ILE A 243 6.81 34.53 -2.38
C ILE A 243 6.95 33.25 -3.20
N LEU A 244 8.17 32.80 -3.47
CA LEU A 244 8.45 31.65 -4.32
C LEU A 244 8.03 30.32 -3.69
N ALA A 245 8.16 30.16 -2.36
CA ALA A 245 7.78 28.93 -1.64
C ALA A 245 6.28 28.54 -1.71
N PRO A 246 5.30 29.44 -1.54
CA PRO A 246 3.89 29.10 -1.78
C PRO A 246 3.57 28.94 -3.26
N LEU A 247 4.26 29.63 -4.18
CA LEU A 247 4.09 29.45 -5.62
C LEU A 247 4.60 28.08 -6.09
N SER A 248 5.77 27.64 -5.63
CA SER A 248 6.34 26.32 -5.98
C SER A 248 5.45 25.15 -5.56
N SER A 249 4.61 25.36 -4.55
CA SER A 249 3.67 24.37 -4.05
C SER A 249 2.30 24.40 -4.74
N ARG A 250 2.05 25.37 -5.63
CA ARG A 250 0.79 25.56 -6.38
C ARG A 250 0.97 25.48 -7.90
N ASP A 251 2.20 25.62 -8.38
CA ASP A 251 2.58 25.55 -9.79
C ASP A 251 3.01 24.12 -10.15
N PRO A 252 2.16 23.30 -10.80
CA PRO A 252 2.51 21.90 -11.10
C PRO A 252 3.70 21.78 -12.07
N LYS A 253 3.99 22.84 -12.84
CA LYS A 253 5.14 22.90 -13.76
C LYS A 253 6.34 23.62 -13.13
N PHE A 254 6.38 23.80 -11.81
CA PHE A 254 7.45 24.53 -11.10
C PHE A 254 8.85 24.00 -11.42
N ALA A 255 9.12 22.72 -11.17
CA ALA A 255 10.44 22.13 -11.38
C ALA A 255 10.91 22.24 -12.84
N MET A 256 9.99 22.01 -13.80
CA MET A 256 10.24 22.21 -15.23
C MET A 256 10.61 23.68 -15.53
N LYS A 257 9.90 24.66 -14.98
CA LYS A 257 10.19 26.10 -15.16
C LYS A 257 11.57 26.48 -14.60
N ILE A 258 11.93 25.99 -13.41
CA ILE A 258 13.27 26.22 -12.82
C ILE A 258 14.36 25.58 -13.69
N ARG A 259 14.11 24.38 -14.22
CA ARG A 259 15.04 23.69 -15.14
C ARG A 259 15.24 24.46 -16.45
N MET A 260 14.16 24.90 -17.10
CA MET A 260 14.23 25.66 -18.36
C MET A 260 14.89 27.04 -18.23
N LEU A 261 14.93 27.61 -17.01
CA LEU A 261 15.66 28.84 -16.70
C LEU A 261 17.11 28.57 -16.20
N GLY A 262 17.55 27.32 -16.15
CA GLY A 262 18.90 26.93 -15.72
C GLY A 262 19.18 27.04 -14.21
N CYS A 263 18.19 27.39 -13.38
CA CYS A 263 18.44 27.85 -11.99
C CYS A 263 18.46 26.74 -10.93
N VAL A 264 18.42 25.47 -11.31
CA VAL A 264 18.35 24.34 -10.36
C VAL A 264 19.56 24.35 -9.42
N ARG A 265 20.77 24.50 -9.97
CA ARG A 265 22.02 24.67 -9.20
C ARG A 265 22.02 25.96 -8.38
N THR A 266 21.47 27.06 -8.91
CA THR A 266 21.36 28.33 -8.19
C THR A 266 20.53 28.18 -6.90
N MET A 267 19.43 27.43 -6.94
CA MET A 267 18.60 27.16 -5.75
C MET A 267 19.36 26.34 -4.69
N HIS A 268 20.17 25.37 -5.12
CA HIS A 268 21.07 24.65 -4.21
C HIS A 268 22.19 25.54 -3.65
N LEU A 269 22.78 26.43 -4.46
CA LEU A 269 23.79 27.39 -4.01
C LEU A 269 23.24 28.33 -2.93
N ILE A 270 22.02 28.83 -3.09
CA ILE A 270 21.34 29.65 -2.07
C ILE A 270 21.12 28.85 -0.78
N LEU A 271 20.68 27.57 -0.87
CA LEU A 271 20.61 26.70 0.32
C LEU A 271 21.99 26.52 0.97
N LYS A 272 23.03 26.27 0.18
CA LYS A 272 24.41 26.07 0.65
C LYS A 272 24.99 27.30 1.37
N GLY A 273 24.56 28.51 0.99
CA GLY A 273 24.95 29.76 1.65
C GLY A 273 24.11 30.14 2.88
N HIS A 274 22.81 29.89 2.87
CA HIS A 274 21.86 30.45 3.86
C HIS A 274 21.15 29.41 4.74
N PHE A 275 21.66 28.16 4.82
CA PHE A 275 20.99 27.10 5.60
C PHE A 275 20.91 27.36 7.11
N THR A 276 21.80 28.19 7.66
CA THR A 276 21.80 28.62 9.06
C THR A 276 20.85 29.79 9.34
N ASP A 277 20.35 30.51 8.32
CA ASP A 277 19.39 31.60 8.52
C ASP A 277 17.98 31.06 8.75
N ASN A 278 17.54 31.17 10.00
CA ASN A 278 16.20 30.83 10.48
C ASN A 278 15.03 31.47 9.69
N LYS A 279 15.24 32.62 9.03
CA LYS A 279 14.24 33.32 8.21
C LYS A 279 14.14 32.78 6.78
N ILE A 280 15.22 32.22 6.23
CA ILE A 280 15.34 31.84 4.83
C ILE A 280 15.30 30.31 4.64
N ILE A 281 15.80 29.53 5.61
CA ILE A 281 15.79 28.05 5.54
C ILE A 281 14.40 27.45 5.32
N PHE A 282 13.34 28.04 5.89
CA PHE A 282 11.98 27.51 5.74
C PHE A 282 11.46 27.60 4.29
N PRO A 283 11.41 28.78 3.63
CA PRO A 283 11.00 28.85 2.23
C PRO A 283 11.93 28.05 1.31
N LEU A 284 13.25 28.00 1.57
CA LEU A 284 14.18 27.18 0.78
C LEU A 284 13.86 25.69 0.85
N LEU A 285 13.60 25.12 2.03
CA LEU A 285 13.21 23.71 2.15
C LEU A 285 11.90 23.39 1.42
N VAL A 286 10.95 24.34 1.37
CA VAL A 286 9.73 24.18 0.56
C VAL A 286 10.07 24.17 -0.94
N ILE A 287 10.90 25.10 -1.41
CA ILE A 287 11.33 25.14 -2.83
C ILE A 287 12.07 23.86 -3.22
N MET A 288 13.06 23.46 -2.42
CA MET A 288 13.89 22.27 -2.66
C MET A 288 13.07 20.98 -2.63
N LYS A 289 12.09 20.84 -1.73
CA LYS A 289 11.11 19.73 -1.78
C LYS A 289 10.39 19.65 -3.13
N GLN A 290 9.91 20.77 -3.68
CA GLN A 290 9.16 20.73 -4.94
C GLN A 290 10.08 20.48 -6.15
N LEU A 291 11.38 20.79 -6.05
CA LEU A 291 12.38 20.32 -7.01
C LEU A 291 12.69 18.82 -6.86
N ALA A 292 12.69 18.30 -5.62
CA ALA A 292 12.97 16.88 -5.34
C ALA A 292 11.92 15.93 -5.96
N LYS A 293 10.67 16.41 -6.12
CA LYS A 293 9.58 15.63 -6.73
C LYS A 293 9.76 15.28 -8.20
N ASN A 294 10.58 16.01 -8.95
CA ASN A 294 10.81 15.75 -10.37
C ASN A 294 12.17 15.07 -10.56
N ALA A 295 12.16 13.89 -11.19
CA ALA A 295 13.35 13.05 -11.34
C ALA A 295 14.54 13.77 -11.98
N VAL A 296 14.32 14.58 -13.02
CA VAL A 296 15.40 15.27 -13.74
C VAL A 296 16.03 16.38 -12.88
N THR A 297 15.23 17.20 -12.18
CA THR A 297 15.79 18.20 -11.26
C THR A 297 16.47 17.55 -10.06
N THR A 298 15.97 16.40 -9.59
CA THR A 298 16.64 15.57 -8.58
C THR A 298 18.01 15.09 -9.04
N SER A 299 18.14 14.52 -10.25
CA SER A 299 19.44 14.08 -10.78
C SER A 299 20.44 15.24 -10.92
N ILE A 300 19.99 16.43 -11.35
CA ILE A 300 20.84 17.64 -11.40
C ILE A 300 21.34 18.02 -9.99
N LEU A 301 20.46 18.00 -8.98
CA LEU A 301 20.81 18.33 -7.60
C LEU A 301 21.76 17.30 -6.95
N ILE A 302 21.56 16.01 -7.23
CA ILE A 302 22.44 14.91 -6.77
C ILE A 302 23.86 15.09 -7.34
N ARG A 303 23.98 15.39 -8.64
CA ARG A 303 25.26 15.70 -9.30
C ARG A 303 25.91 16.98 -8.76
N ASP A 304 25.12 17.95 -8.31
CA ASP A 304 25.58 19.21 -7.70
C ASP A 304 25.97 19.07 -6.21
N GLY A 305 25.87 17.86 -5.63
CA GLY A 305 26.27 17.57 -4.26
C GLY A 305 25.23 17.92 -3.18
N VAL A 306 23.93 17.93 -3.52
CA VAL A 306 22.84 18.30 -2.58
C VAL A 306 22.83 17.48 -1.30
N VAL A 307 23.25 16.21 -1.34
CA VAL A 307 23.23 15.28 -0.20
C VAL A 307 24.13 15.78 0.95
N ALA A 308 25.35 16.23 0.66
CA ALA A 308 26.28 16.79 1.66
C ALA A 308 25.85 18.18 2.17
N THR A 309 25.02 18.91 1.43
CA THR A 309 24.35 20.11 1.96
C THR A 309 23.21 19.73 2.89
N TYR A 310 22.41 18.73 2.55
CA TYR A 310 21.30 18.25 3.40
C TYR A 310 21.78 17.62 4.70
N GLU A 311 22.94 16.95 4.71
CA GLU A 311 23.58 16.50 5.95
C GLU A 311 23.86 17.67 6.90
N ARG A 312 24.53 18.72 6.41
CA ARG A 312 24.84 19.93 7.20
C ARG A 312 23.57 20.69 7.62
N VAL A 313 22.55 20.74 6.77
CA VAL A 313 21.22 21.29 7.10
C VAL A 313 20.60 20.50 8.26
N LEU A 314 20.60 19.17 8.19
CA LEU A 314 19.99 18.30 9.20
C LEU A 314 20.70 18.42 10.55
N VAL A 315 22.02 18.50 10.56
CA VAL A 315 22.83 18.79 11.76
C VAL A 315 22.51 20.21 12.30
N SER A 316 22.43 21.23 11.44
CA SER A 316 22.17 22.61 11.84
C SER A 316 20.74 22.87 12.35
N LEU A 317 19.74 22.10 11.89
CA LEU A 317 18.37 22.18 12.39
C LEU A 317 18.20 21.52 13.77
N GLY A 318 19.10 20.62 14.12
CA GLY A 318 19.03 19.80 15.33
C GLY A 318 17.85 18.80 15.31
N PHE A 319 17.69 18.09 16.43
CA PHE A 319 16.78 16.95 16.56
C PHE A 319 15.39 17.32 17.12
N ILE A 320 14.95 18.58 16.95
CA ILE A 320 13.69 19.10 17.50
C ILE A 320 12.58 18.94 16.44
N PRO A 321 11.37 18.42 16.79
CA PRO A 321 10.29 18.12 15.84
C PRO A 321 9.63 19.39 15.29
N THR A 322 10.33 20.06 14.37
CA THR A 322 9.88 21.31 13.73
C THR A 322 9.39 21.08 12.31
N ALA A 323 8.59 22.02 11.80
CA ALA A 323 8.20 22.01 10.39
C ALA A 323 9.40 22.06 9.42
N ARG A 324 10.54 22.63 9.85
CA ARG A 324 11.81 22.64 9.09
C ARG A 324 12.40 21.23 9.02
N LEU A 325 12.55 20.55 10.16
CA LEU A 325 13.04 19.16 10.22
C LEU A 325 12.18 18.24 9.34
N ARG A 326 10.85 18.34 9.47
CA ARG A 326 9.92 17.55 8.65
C ARG A 326 10.10 17.83 7.15
N LEU A 327 10.21 19.09 6.72
CA LEU A 327 10.44 19.45 5.31
C LEU A 327 11.81 18.99 4.78
N CYS A 328 12.83 18.96 5.64
CA CYS A 328 14.15 18.45 5.30
C CYS A 328 14.09 16.94 4.99
N LEU A 329 13.51 16.15 5.90
CA LEU A 329 13.34 14.70 5.75
C LEU A 329 12.43 14.33 4.56
N ASP A 330 11.35 15.09 4.37
CA ASP A 330 10.40 14.98 3.25
C ASP A 330 11.09 15.19 1.88
N ALA A 331 12.07 16.10 1.79
CA ALA A 331 12.90 16.23 0.57
C ALA A 331 13.95 15.10 0.42
N ILE A 332 14.55 14.63 1.51
CA ILE A 332 15.50 13.50 1.49
C ILE A 332 14.82 12.22 0.99
N ASP A 333 13.58 11.96 1.44
CA ASP A 333 12.74 10.85 0.98
C ASP A 333 12.58 10.88 -0.56
N TYR A 334 12.15 12.00 -1.13
CA TYR A 334 12.08 12.16 -2.60
C TYR A 334 13.43 11.96 -3.29
N PHE A 335 14.53 12.50 -2.76
CA PHE A 335 15.86 12.29 -3.37
C PHE A 335 16.29 10.81 -3.31
N SER A 336 15.97 10.10 -2.23
CA SER A 336 16.37 8.71 -2.00
C SER A 336 15.70 7.70 -2.93
N LYS A 337 14.66 8.08 -3.67
CA LYS A 337 14.13 7.25 -4.78
C LYS A 337 15.18 6.99 -5.88
N ASN A 338 16.19 7.86 -6.01
CA ASN A 338 17.28 7.68 -6.97
C ASN A 338 18.43 6.83 -6.37
N LYS A 339 18.81 5.74 -7.03
CA LYS A 339 19.88 4.80 -6.59
C LYS A 339 21.24 5.49 -6.36
N VAL A 340 21.59 6.51 -7.15
CA VAL A 340 22.83 7.30 -7.00
C VAL A 340 22.78 8.15 -5.73
N CYS A 341 21.61 8.71 -5.40
CA CYS A 341 21.41 9.40 -4.12
C CYS A 341 21.62 8.46 -2.93
N CYS A 342 21.02 7.26 -2.97
CA CYS A 342 21.23 6.24 -1.94
C CYS A 342 22.72 5.93 -1.73
N MET A 343 23.51 5.83 -2.81
CA MET A 343 24.96 5.64 -2.71
C MET A 343 25.66 6.84 -2.04
N GLN A 344 25.28 8.08 -2.37
CA GLN A 344 25.81 9.28 -1.71
C GLN A 344 25.39 9.38 -0.24
N ILE A 345 24.16 9.01 0.13
CA ILE A 345 23.66 8.99 1.52
C ILE A 345 24.48 8.02 2.40
N VAL A 346 24.91 6.90 1.82
CA VAL A 346 25.85 5.96 2.47
C VAL A 346 27.24 6.58 2.60
N LYS A 347 27.83 7.07 1.49
CA LYS A 347 29.19 7.64 1.48
C LYS A 347 29.36 8.86 2.40
N THR A 348 28.33 9.70 2.54
CA THR A 348 28.34 10.88 3.43
C THR A 348 28.06 10.55 4.90
N GLY A 349 27.63 9.32 5.23
CA GLY A 349 27.20 9.00 6.59
C GLY A 349 25.86 9.62 7.02
N LEU A 350 25.13 10.25 6.09
CA LEU A 350 23.79 10.83 6.34
C LEU A 350 22.80 9.76 6.86
N CYS A 351 22.95 8.49 6.46
CA CYS A 351 22.22 7.35 7.05
C CYS A 351 22.31 7.33 8.59
N SER A 352 23.51 7.49 9.14
CA SER A 352 23.78 7.53 10.58
C SER A 352 23.28 8.81 11.27
N VAL A 353 23.00 9.88 10.51
CA VAL A 353 22.32 11.09 11.02
C VAL A 353 20.81 10.84 11.06
N LEU A 354 20.23 10.27 10.00
CA LEU A 354 18.80 9.92 9.92
C LEU A 354 18.39 8.98 11.06
N LEU A 355 19.18 7.93 11.32
CA LEU A 355 18.93 7.04 12.44
C LEU A 355 19.06 7.74 13.80
N ARG A 356 19.96 8.72 13.97
CA ARG A 356 20.02 9.54 15.20
C ARG A 356 18.82 10.46 15.40
N VAL A 357 18.15 10.90 14.32
CA VAL A 357 16.86 11.60 14.39
C VAL A 357 15.76 10.62 14.78
N PHE A 358 15.74 9.43 14.16
CA PHE A 358 14.77 8.37 14.45
C PHE A 358 14.87 7.85 15.88
N ASP A 359 16.08 7.74 16.44
CA ASP A 359 16.36 7.24 17.79
C ASP A 359 15.65 8.03 18.92
N ARG A 360 15.19 9.25 18.62
CA ARG A 360 14.53 10.20 19.52
C ARG A 360 13.03 10.37 19.24
N TRP A 361 12.43 9.44 18.49
CA TRP A 361 11.01 9.44 18.11
C TRP A 361 10.04 9.43 19.30
N ASP A 362 10.49 8.96 20.46
CA ASP A 362 9.81 8.98 21.76
C ASP A 362 9.57 10.40 22.27
N ARG A 363 10.48 11.34 21.95
CA ARG A 363 10.42 12.75 22.38
C ARG A 363 9.56 13.64 21.47
N TYR A 364 8.89 13.07 20.46
CA TYR A 364 8.08 13.80 19.50
C TYR A 364 6.60 13.57 19.80
N GLU A 365 5.79 14.63 19.81
CA GLU A 365 4.37 14.54 20.13
C GLU A 365 3.47 14.73 18.90
N GLY A 366 2.30 14.08 18.95
CA GLY A 366 1.22 14.20 17.96
C GLY A 366 1.62 13.85 16.51
N ARG A 367 0.85 14.37 15.54
CA ARG A 367 0.99 14.06 14.10
C ARG A 367 2.37 14.39 13.50
N MET A 368 3.23 15.13 14.20
CA MET A 368 4.61 15.40 13.76
C MET A 368 5.53 14.20 13.97
N ARG A 369 5.35 13.43 15.06
CA ARG A 369 6.06 12.17 15.36
C ARG A 369 5.94 11.20 14.19
N LEU A 370 4.69 10.82 13.89
CA LEU A 370 4.33 9.88 12.82
C LEU A 370 4.95 10.29 11.48
N LYS A 371 4.83 11.57 11.11
CA LYS A 371 5.40 12.09 9.86
C LYS A 371 6.92 12.07 9.84
N ILE A 372 7.61 12.40 10.93
CA ILE A 372 9.07 12.34 10.97
C ILE A 372 9.56 10.89 10.82
N CYS A 373 8.95 9.95 11.55
CA CYS A 373 9.25 8.53 11.42
C CYS A 373 8.98 8.01 10.00
N ALA A 374 7.85 8.35 9.39
CA ALA A 374 7.48 7.88 8.05
C ALA A 374 8.55 8.21 6.98
N HIS A 375 8.95 9.48 6.82
CA HIS A 375 9.93 9.86 5.79
C HIS A 375 11.32 9.26 6.06
N ILE A 376 11.73 9.12 7.33
CA ILE A 376 13.00 8.45 7.65
C ILE A 376 12.93 6.98 7.24
N LEU A 377 11.91 6.25 7.67
CA LEU A 377 11.77 4.83 7.36
C LEU A 377 11.60 4.56 5.87
N GLN A 378 10.91 5.43 5.15
CA GLN A 378 10.81 5.36 3.68
C GLN A 378 12.18 5.56 3.03
N THR A 379 12.97 6.54 3.51
CA THR A 379 14.37 6.71 3.09
C THR A 379 15.22 5.47 3.38
N LEU A 380 15.08 4.84 4.57
CA LEU A 380 15.82 3.63 4.91
C LEU A 380 15.42 2.45 4.01
N GLN A 381 14.13 2.30 3.70
CA GLN A 381 13.63 1.29 2.78
C GLN A 381 14.21 1.46 1.37
N HIS A 382 14.33 2.70 0.87
CA HIS A 382 15.02 2.98 -0.40
C HIS A 382 16.54 2.66 -0.33
N LEU A 383 17.20 2.86 0.82
CA LEU A 383 18.59 2.43 1.02
C LEU A 383 18.74 0.90 0.98
N CYS A 384 17.77 0.15 1.51
CA CYS A 384 17.78 -1.32 1.48
C CYS A 384 17.73 -1.90 0.05
N ASN A 385 17.28 -1.12 -0.94
CA ASN A 385 17.28 -1.54 -2.35
C ASN A 385 18.69 -1.58 -2.99
N ILE A 386 19.72 -1.05 -2.34
CA ILE A 386 21.12 -1.15 -2.79
C ILE A 386 22.01 -1.93 -1.81
N LYS A 387 22.93 -2.75 -2.33
CA LYS A 387 23.84 -3.60 -1.52
C LYS A 387 24.69 -2.80 -0.52
N ALA A 388 25.12 -1.59 -0.88
CA ALA A 388 25.85 -0.68 0.00
C ALA A 388 24.98 -0.10 1.13
N GLY A 389 23.71 0.22 0.84
CA GLY A 389 22.75 0.72 1.81
C GLY A 389 22.35 -0.33 2.85
N ARG A 390 22.11 -1.58 2.40
CA ARG A 390 21.97 -2.73 3.30
C ARG A 390 23.17 -2.83 4.25
N ARG A 391 24.39 -2.97 3.73
CA ARG A 391 25.64 -3.05 4.53
C ARG A 391 25.79 -1.91 5.55
N ALA A 392 25.43 -0.68 5.19
CA ALA A 392 25.48 0.47 6.10
C ALA A 392 24.42 0.42 7.24
N LEU A 393 23.29 -0.25 6.98
CA LEU A 393 22.24 -0.48 7.98
C LEU A 393 22.47 -1.75 8.82
N CYS A 394 23.22 -2.74 8.32
CA CYS A 394 23.57 -3.99 9.02
C CYS A 394 24.42 -3.80 10.31
N THR A 395 24.79 -2.58 10.72
CA THR A 395 25.61 -2.40 11.93
C THR A 395 24.78 -2.72 13.18
N LYS A 396 25.39 -3.38 14.17
CA LYS A 396 24.73 -3.78 15.43
C LYS A 396 23.96 -2.62 16.08
N LYS A 397 24.56 -1.42 16.08
CA LYS A 397 23.94 -0.19 16.60
C LYS A 397 22.70 0.25 15.82
N HIS A 398 22.73 0.19 14.49
CA HIS A 398 21.60 0.60 13.64
C HIS A 398 20.42 -0.37 13.78
N ILE A 399 20.70 -1.68 13.78
CA ILE A 399 19.68 -2.72 14.02
C ILE A 399 19.08 -2.55 15.43
N GLN A 400 19.90 -2.30 16.47
CA GLN A 400 19.40 -2.04 17.83
C GLN A 400 18.50 -0.80 17.95
N THR A 401 18.78 0.28 17.21
CA THR A 401 17.87 1.46 17.16
C THR A 401 16.52 1.10 16.55
N LEU A 402 16.50 0.34 15.45
CA LEU A 402 15.26 -0.10 14.79
C LEU A 402 14.49 -1.10 15.66
N HIS A 403 15.19 -2.06 16.27
CA HIS A 403 14.64 -3.03 17.21
C HIS A 403 14.03 -2.35 18.45
N ARG A 404 14.69 -1.34 19.03
CA ARG A 404 14.12 -0.57 20.14
C ARG A 404 12.83 0.15 19.75
N PHE A 405 12.74 0.72 18.54
CA PHE A 405 11.46 1.25 18.06
C PHE A 405 10.41 0.14 18.01
N CYS A 406 10.73 -1.00 17.40
CA CYS A 406 9.87 -2.17 17.36
C CYS A 406 9.32 -2.54 18.75
N SER A 407 10.19 -2.72 19.76
CA SER A 407 9.79 -3.08 21.14
C SER A 407 9.01 -1.98 21.89
N GLN A 408 9.28 -0.69 21.63
CA GLN A 408 8.71 0.43 22.39
C GLN A 408 7.56 1.17 21.66
N CYS A 409 7.26 0.80 20.42
CA CYS A 409 6.23 1.43 19.59
C CYS A 409 4.83 1.27 20.22
N PRO A 410 3.99 2.32 20.28
CA PRO A 410 2.65 2.23 20.89
C PRO A 410 1.74 1.26 20.14
N ASP A 411 0.76 0.71 20.85
CA ASP A 411 -0.30 -0.15 20.29
C ASP A 411 -1.48 0.69 19.75
N GLU A 412 -1.14 1.78 19.06
CA GLU A 412 -2.08 2.72 18.43
C GLU A 412 -2.13 2.45 16.90
N PRO A 413 -3.31 2.36 16.26
CA PRO A 413 -3.43 2.00 14.84
C PRO A 413 -2.60 2.86 13.88
N GLU A 414 -2.39 4.15 14.20
CA GLU A 414 -1.55 5.06 13.42
C GLU A 414 -0.07 4.62 13.30
N PHE A 415 0.40 3.74 14.19
CA PHE A 415 1.77 3.23 14.17
C PHE A 415 1.93 1.93 13.38
N ASN A 416 0.86 1.22 13.02
CA ASN A 416 0.94 -0.07 12.33
C ASN A 416 1.75 0.04 11.02
N GLY A 417 1.47 1.06 10.20
CA GLY A 417 2.23 1.33 8.97
C GLY A 417 3.68 1.80 9.19
N LEU A 418 4.04 2.23 10.40
CA LEU A 418 5.43 2.50 10.78
C LEU A 418 6.13 1.22 11.23
N LEU A 419 5.49 0.41 12.09
CA LEU A 419 6.00 -0.87 12.55
C LEU A 419 6.29 -1.81 11.36
N ALA A 420 5.32 -2.01 10.47
CA ALA A 420 5.47 -2.84 9.28
C ALA A 420 6.66 -2.40 8.41
N ARG A 421 6.87 -1.08 8.28
CA ARG A 421 8.01 -0.52 7.54
C ARG A 421 9.34 -0.72 8.27
N VAL A 422 9.38 -0.62 9.61
CA VAL A 422 10.58 -0.96 10.40
C VAL A 422 10.94 -2.44 10.27
N CYS A 423 9.97 -3.34 10.47
CA CYS A 423 10.17 -4.78 10.30
C CYS A 423 10.68 -5.09 8.89
N SER A 424 10.08 -4.52 7.85
CA SER A 424 10.55 -4.64 6.46
C SER A 424 11.99 -4.15 6.26
N VAL A 425 12.36 -2.98 6.82
CA VAL A 425 13.75 -2.48 6.77
C VAL A 425 14.71 -3.42 7.49
N ILE A 426 14.35 -3.95 8.66
CA ILE A 426 15.20 -4.91 9.39
C ILE A 426 15.36 -6.21 8.58
N THR A 427 14.26 -6.83 8.13
CA THR A 427 14.25 -8.04 7.30
C THR A 427 15.08 -7.89 6.04
N LEU A 428 15.00 -6.74 5.35
CA LEU A 428 15.82 -6.45 4.17
C LEU A 428 17.31 -6.20 4.49
N CYS A 429 17.68 -5.90 5.74
CA CYS A 429 19.08 -5.73 6.16
C CYS A 429 19.71 -7.02 6.72
N LEU A 430 18.90 -8.02 7.03
CA LEU A 430 19.37 -9.31 7.52
C LEU A 430 19.98 -10.14 6.39
N LYS A 431 20.79 -11.15 6.73
CA LYS A 431 21.41 -12.01 5.71
C LYS A 431 20.30 -12.78 4.97
N HIS A 432 20.35 -12.74 3.64
CA HIS A 432 19.46 -13.51 2.79
C HIS A 432 19.58 -15.01 3.11
N GLN A 433 18.54 -15.62 3.68
CA GLN A 433 18.52 -17.05 4.00
C GLN A 433 17.78 -17.81 2.89
N ALA A 434 18.36 -18.89 2.37
CA ALA A 434 17.64 -19.83 1.51
C ALA A 434 16.74 -20.73 2.38
N LEU A 435 15.66 -21.25 1.81
CA LEU A 435 14.87 -22.30 2.49
C LEU A 435 15.76 -23.54 2.76
N PRO A 436 15.59 -24.23 3.90
CA PRO A 436 16.37 -25.43 4.26
C PRO A 436 15.90 -26.70 3.53
N VAL A 437 15.50 -26.55 2.25
CA VAL A 437 15.10 -27.60 1.29
C VAL A 437 15.56 -27.21 -0.13
N PRO A 438 15.80 -28.17 -1.03
CA PRO A 438 15.99 -27.91 -2.47
C PRO A 438 14.79 -27.18 -3.10
N VAL A 439 15.05 -26.40 -4.16
CA VAL A 439 14.01 -25.66 -4.90
C VAL A 439 13.03 -26.59 -5.60
N SER A 440 13.53 -27.69 -6.17
CA SER A 440 12.73 -28.75 -6.76
C SER A 440 12.01 -29.55 -5.68
N SER A 441 10.75 -29.91 -5.94
CA SER A 441 10.02 -30.92 -5.18
C SER A 441 10.71 -32.30 -5.28
N PRO A 442 10.66 -33.16 -4.24
CA PRO A 442 11.03 -34.57 -4.37
C PRO A 442 10.07 -35.35 -5.28
N ALA A 443 8.83 -34.87 -5.45
CA ALA A 443 7.88 -35.42 -6.40
C ALA A 443 8.15 -34.89 -7.82
N SER A 444 8.29 -35.79 -8.79
CA SER A 444 8.28 -35.43 -10.21
C SER A 444 7.70 -36.52 -11.11
N PHE A 445 6.89 -36.11 -12.09
CA PHE A 445 6.47 -36.90 -13.24
C PHE A 445 7.57 -36.93 -14.30
N ASN A 446 7.82 -38.12 -14.86
CA ASN A 446 8.68 -38.27 -16.04
C ASN A 446 7.87 -37.96 -17.32
N LEU A 447 7.87 -36.69 -17.71
CA LEU A 447 7.14 -36.23 -18.91
C LEU A 447 7.88 -36.61 -20.21
N ASN A 448 7.15 -37.16 -21.18
CA ASN A 448 7.69 -37.48 -22.50
C ASN A 448 8.27 -36.23 -23.22
N PRO A 449 9.30 -36.36 -24.08
CA PRO A 449 9.94 -35.21 -24.73
C PRO A 449 8.99 -34.30 -25.52
N ILE A 450 7.93 -34.88 -26.10
CA ILE A 450 6.89 -34.13 -26.84
C ILE A 450 6.13 -33.16 -25.91
N LEU A 451 5.90 -33.55 -24.64
CA LEU A 451 5.29 -32.70 -23.60
C LEU A 451 6.32 -31.78 -22.92
N LYS A 452 7.62 -32.08 -22.98
CA LYS A 452 8.68 -31.15 -22.55
C LYS A 452 8.74 -29.91 -23.47
N GLY A 453 8.40 -30.05 -24.75
CA GLY A 453 8.30 -28.93 -25.69
C GLY A 453 7.14 -27.98 -25.42
N THR A 454 5.98 -28.48 -24.99
CA THR A 454 4.80 -27.64 -24.69
C THR A 454 4.95 -26.80 -23.43
N ASN A 455 5.77 -27.25 -22.47
CA ASN A 455 6.01 -26.55 -21.20
C ASN A 455 6.99 -25.37 -21.32
N ALA A 456 7.45 -25.03 -22.52
CA ALA A 456 8.33 -23.89 -22.79
C ALA A 456 7.68 -22.75 -23.59
N SER A 457 6.50 -22.97 -24.22
CA SER A 457 5.89 -21.96 -25.10
C SER A 457 4.38 -22.07 -25.33
N TRP A 458 3.62 -22.64 -24.38
CA TRP A 458 2.26 -22.11 -24.20
C TRP A 458 2.39 -20.73 -23.56
N PRO A 459 1.81 -19.66 -24.13
CA PRO A 459 1.68 -18.40 -23.43
C PRO A 459 0.69 -18.62 -22.28
N CYS A 460 1.22 -19.04 -21.13
CA CYS A 460 0.82 -18.35 -19.92
C CYS A 460 1.05 -16.88 -20.23
N HIS A 461 -0.04 -16.15 -20.46
CA HIS A 461 0.01 -14.71 -20.25
C HIS A 461 0.63 -14.50 -18.88
N GLU A 462 1.46 -13.47 -18.75
CA GLU A 462 1.71 -12.89 -17.43
C GLU A 462 0.39 -12.22 -17.02
N ASP A 463 -0.57 -13.06 -16.61
CA ASP A 463 -1.87 -12.64 -16.12
C ASP A 463 -1.61 -11.74 -14.93
N GLU A 464 -1.95 -10.46 -15.08
CA GLU A 464 -1.95 -9.49 -14.01
C GLU A 464 -2.81 -10.06 -12.87
N GLU A 465 -2.19 -10.46 -11.76
CA GLU A 465 -2.80 -11.27 -10.70
C GLU A 465 -3.82 -10.50 -9.84
N GLU A 466 -4.92 -9.98 -10.42
CA GLU A 466 -6.01 -9.27 -9.71
C GLU A 466 -7.44 -9.55 -10.26
N ALA A 467 -7.77 -10.81 -10.60
CA ALA A 467 -9.12 -11.14 -11.13
C ALA A 467 -9.72 -12.52 -10.77
N ALA A 468 -9.48 -13.08 -9.57
CA ALA A 468 -10.10 -14.37 -9.20
C ALA A 468 -10.45 -14.59 -7.70
N ASN A 469 -10.59 -13.53 -6.88
CA ASN A 469 -11.39 -13.53 -5.64
C ASN A 469 -11.32 -12.17 -4.92
N SER A 470 -12.14 -11.19 -5.31
CA SER A 470 -12.63 -10.19 -4.36
C SER A 470 -13.97 -9.61 -4.79
N ASP A 471 -14.92 -9.56 -3.85
CA ASP A 471 -16.05 -8.64 -3.90
C ASP A 471 -15.95 -7.72 -2.68
N SER A 472 -14.92 -6.88 -2.68
CA SER A 472 -14.65 -5.94 -1.59
C SER A 472 -13.85 -4.72 -2.06
N LYS A 473 -14.56 -3.68 -2.52
CA LYS A 473 -13.96 -2.36 -2.72
C LYS A 473 -13.49 -1.79 -1.38
N THR A 474 -12.18 -1.80 -1.13
CA THR A 474 -11.60 -1.04 -0.01
C THR A 474 -10.29 -0.38 -0.39
N VAL A 475 -10.11 0.86 0.09
CA VAL A 475 -9.03 1.75 -0.32
C VAL A 475 -7.72 1.42 0.40
N ASN A 476 -6.72 0.96 -0.33
CA ASN A 476 -5.30 1.14 -0.03
C ASN A 476 -4.54 1.20 -1.36
N SER A 477 -4.19 2.41 -1.80
CA SER A 477 -3.54 2.63 -3.09
C SER A 477 -2.02 2.66 -2.99
N ASP A 478 -1.41 2.57 -4.17
CA ASP A 478 -0.02 2.95 -4.52
C ASP A 478 1.00 1.79 -4.49
N LEU A 479 1.20 1.14 -5.64
CA LEU A 479 2.51 0.99 -6.30
C LEU A 479 2.33 0.40 -7.72
N GLU A 480 1.79 1.19 -8.65
CA GLU A 480 1.97 0.92 -10.09
C GLU A 480 3.32 1.48 -10.55
N ASP A 481 4.10 0.63 -11.21
CA ASP A 481 5.45 0.92 -11.71
C ASP A 481 5.36 1.14 -13.22
N ASP A 482 5.42 2.39 -13.65
CA ASP A 482 5.40 2.73 -15.07
C ASP A 482 6.45 3.82 -15.34
N GLY A 483 7.60 3.37 -15.85
CA GLY A 483 8.79 4.18 -16.10
C GLY A 483 9.40 3.79 -17.43
N PRO A 484 9.47 4.69 -18.42
CA PRO A 484 9.94 4.33 -19.75
C PRO A 484 11.45 4.10 -19.75
N ASP A 485 11.88 3.00 -20.36
CA ASP A 485 13.26 2.84 -20.80
C ASP A 485 13.60 3.97 -21.78
N THR A 486 14.70 4.67 -21.51
CA THR A 486 15.33 5.58 -22.46
C THR A 486 16.82 5.32 -22.45
N ASP A 487 17.29 4.64 -23.50
CA ASP A 487 18.70 4.53 -23.84
C ASP A 487 19.33 5.93 -23.94
N ILE A 488 20.42 6.14 -23.21
CA ILE A 488 21.34 7.27 -23.42
C ILE A 488 22.76 6.72 -23.29
N GLU A 489 23.28 6.18 -24.38
CA GLU A 489 24.72 6.26 -24.65
C GLU A 489 25.06 7.69 -25.06
N GLY A 490 26.18 8.21 -24.55
CA GLY A 490 26.58 9.60 -24.73
C GLY A 490 27.84 9.90 -23.93
N VAL A 491 28.99 9.73 -24.58
CA VAL A 491 30.35 9.83 -24.03
C VAL A 491 30.67 11.25 -23.54
N ASP A 492 31.40 11.34 -22.44
CA ASP A 492 32.37 12.42 -22.15
C ASP A 492 33.40 11.86 -21.15
N GLU A 493 34.59 11.51 -21.64
CA GLU A 493 35.72 11.06 -20.82
C GLU A 493 36.34 12.21 -20.01
N PHE A 494 36.88 11.90 -18.84
CA PHE A 494 37.91 12.73 -18.19
C PHE A 494 39.03 11.80 -17.71
N PRO A 495 40.31 12.23 -17.79
CA PRO A 495 41.45 11.34 -17.71
C PRO A 495 41.76 10.93 -16.26
N ASP A 496 42.08 9.65 -16.07
CA ASP A 496 42.78 9.19 -14.88
C ASP A 496 44.27 9.60 -14.97
N MET A 497 44.84 9.98 -13.82
CA MET A 497 46.29 10.10 -13.65
C MET A 497 46.75 8.88 -12.86
N ASP A 498 47.60 8.06 -13.47
CA ASP A 498 48.19 6.89 -12.84
C ASP A 498 49.15 7.26 -11.70
N PHE A 499 49.32 6.30 -10.79
CA PHE A 499 50.57 6.06 -10.08
C PHE A 499 50.82 4.55 -10.05
N ASP A 500 52.04 4.15 -10.41
CA ASP A 500 52.39 2.80 -10.85
C ASP A 500 52.33 1.70 -9.78
N GLU A 501 52.09 0.45 -10.22
CA GLU A 501 53.11 -0.62 -10.07
C GLU A 501 52.88 -1.81 -11.04
N HIS A 502 53.87 -2.04 -11.93
CA HIS A 502 54.31 -3.27 -12.63
C HIS A 502 53.49 -4.60 -12.45
N ASP A 503 53.28 -5.49 -13.43
CA ASP A 503 54.10 -5.85 -14.60
C ASP A 503 53.38 -6.92 -15.50
N LEU A 504 53.87 -7.06 -16.74
CA LEU A 504 53.83 -8.25 -17.64
C LEU A 504 52.57 -8.67 -18.44
N LYS A 505 52.59 -8.31 -19.74
CA LYS A 505 52.33 -9.14 -20.96
C LYS A 505 50.92 -9.74 -21.21
N SER A 506 50.40 -9.85 -22.44
CA SER A 506 50.84 -9.43 -23.80
C SER A 506 49.72 -9.72 -24.82
N GLU A 507 49.54 -8.86 -25.86
CA GLU A 507 49.02 -9.16 -27.23
C GLU A 507 47.62 -9.85 -27.38
N SER A 508 46.74 -9.57 -28.35
CA SER A 508 46.62 -8.63 -29.49
C SER A 508 45.10 -8.44 -29.80
N ALA A 509 44.60 -7.31 -30.32
CA ALA A 509 44.27 -7.05 -31.74
C ALA A 509 43.88 -8.31 -32.58
N GLU A 510 42.84 -8.33 -33.44
CA GLU A 510 42.15 -7.32 -34.28
C GLU A 510 40.62 -7.64 -34.31
N GLU A 511 39.64 -6.73 -34.36
CA GLU A 511 39.27 -5.67 -35.33
C GLU A 511 38.59 -6.16 -36.62
N SER A 512 37.32 -5.76 -36.86
CA SER A 512 36.65 -5.69 -38.17
C SER A 512 35.33 -4.90 -38.11
N GLU A 513 35.08 -4.12 -39.17
CA GLU A 513 34.03 -3.09 -39.32
C GLU A 513 32.63 -3.67 -39.65
N LYS A 514 31.45 -3.08 -39.36
CA LYS A 514 30.88 -1.69 -39.39
C LYS A 514 30.21 -1.33 -40.74
N ILE A 515 29.08 -0.59 -40.66
CA ILE A 515 28.31 0.10 -41.74
C ILE A 515 27.43 -0.83 -42.60
N LEU A 516 26.08 -0.77 -42.70
CA LEU A 516 25.00 0.25 -42.57
C LEU A 516 24.57 0.95 -43.89
N GLN A 517 23.34 0.66 -44.34
CA GLN A 517 22.40 1.54 -45.10
C GLN A 517 21.02 0.82 -45.12
N GLN A 518 19.95 1.27 -44.45
CA GLN A 518 19.09 2.47 -44.63
C GLN A 518 18.18 2.51 -45.87
N SER A 519 16.88 2.22 -45.64
CA SER A 519 15.68 2.89 -46.21
C SER A 519 14.49 2.54 -45.29
N THR A 520 13.73 3.45 -44.65
CA THR A 520 12.81 4.50 -45.14
C THR A 520 11.74 3.92 -46.11
N THR A 521 10.42 4.00 -45.86
CA THR A 521 9.59 5.16 -45.44
C THR A 521 8.15 4.78 -44.98
N LYS A 522 7.56 5.57 -44.05
CA LYS A 522 6.18 6.17 -44.02
C LYS A 522 4.91 5.28 -44.21
N SER A 523 3.69 5.59 -43.70
CA SER A 523 3.14 6.61 -42.77
C SER A 523 1.61 6.43 -42.58
N GLY A 524 1.00 6.99 -41.52
CA GLY A 524 -0.46 7.25 -41.38
C GLY A 524 -1.02 6.77 -40.03
N GLU A 525 -1.31 7.57 -39.00
CA GLU A 525 -2.18 8.76 -38.81
C GLU A 525 -3.59 8.46 -38.27
N SER A 526 -3.93 9.13 -37.14
CA SER A 526 -5.26 9.54 -36.60
C SER A 526 -5.37 9.21 -35.09
N LEU A 527 -5.29 10.15 -34.13
CA LEU A 527 -6.15 11.31 -33.76
C LEU A 527 -7.44 10.98 -32.99
N GLN A 528 -7.34 11.00 -31.65
CA GLN A 528 -8.32 11.49 -30.65
C GLN A 528 -7.58 11.52 -29.29
N SER A 529 -7.36 12.59 -28.53
CA SER A 529 -8.01 13.90 -28.29
C SER A 529 -9.19 13.90 -27.30
N THR A 530 -8.87 14.03 -26.00
CA THR A 530 -9.65 14.74 -24.95
C THR A 530 -11.03 14.13 -24.58
N LEU A 531 -11.36 13.84 -23.31
CA LEU A 531 -11.28 14.69 -22.11
C LEU A 531 -11.19 13.85 -20.82
N TRP A 532 -10.37 14.28 -19.87
CA TRP A 532 -10.34 13.76 -18.50
C TRP A 532 -10.88 14.82 -17.53
N ILE A 533 -11.79 14.43 -16.62
CA ILE A 533 -12.30 15.28 -15.54
C ILE A 533 -11.89 14.68 -14.19
N ASN A 534 -11.51 15.55 -13.27
CA ASN A 534 -10.81 15.25 -12.03
C ASN A 534 -11.77 15.38 -10.83
N PRO A 535 -12.00 14.33 -10.01
CA PRO A 535 -12.96 14.41 -8.91
C PRO A 535 -12.29 14.73 -7.55
N ASN A 536 -12.64 15.87 -6.95
CA ASN A 536 -12.76 16.04 -5.49
C ASN A 536 -13.25 17.45 -5.10
N GLU A 537 -14.53 17.72 -5.33
CA GLU A 537 -15.35 18.47 -4.37
C GLU A 537 -16.79 17.94 -4.47
N ARG A 538 -17.55 18.02 -3.38
CA ARG A 538 -18.81 17.28 -3.19
C ARG A 538 -19.99 18.09 -3.71
N ASP A 539 -21.01 17.40 -4.21
CA ASP A 539 -22.40 17.76 -3.94
C ASP A 539 -23.23 16.49 -3.67
N LEU A 540 -24.31 16.66 -2.90
CA LEU A 540 -25.02 15.58 -2.21
C LEU A 540 -26.51 15.63 -2.56
N GLU A 541 -26.81 15.52 -3.86
CA GLU A 541 -28.17 15.38 -4.41
C GLU A 541 -28.05 14.91 -5.87
N ASP A 542 -28.20 13.59 -6.13
CA ASP A 542 -28.66 13.01 -7.42
C ASP A 542 -28.70 11.46 -7.46
N LEU A 543 -28.85 10.77 -6.32
CA LEU A 543 -29.02 9.30 -6.29
C LEU A 543 -30.50 8.90 -6.27
N LYS A 544 -31.24 9.17 -7.37
CA LYS A 544 -32.64 8.72 -7.49
C LYS A 544 -33.13 8.26 -8.88
N ASN A 545 -32.31 8.31 -9.92
CA ASN A 545 -32.70 7.89 -11.28
C ASN A 545 -31.60 7.13 -12.02
N ARG A 546 -31.38 5.84 -11.67
CA ARG A 546 -30.79 4.81 -12.58
C ARG A 546 -30.80 3.41 -11.95
N SER A 547 -31.99 2.82 -11.88
CA SER A 547 -32.19 1.39 -11.59
C SER A 547 -33.33 0.87 -12.48
N ASN A 548 -32.99 0.31 -13.65
CA ASN A 548 -33.90 -0.46 -14.51
C ASN A 548 -33.14 -1.13 -15.66
N SER A 549 -32.63 -2.35 -15.43
CA SER A 549 -32.50 -3.43 -16.45
C SER A 549 -31.63 -4.60 -15.96
N ARG A 550 -32.17 -5.44 -15.07
CA ARG A 550 -31.74 -6.84 -14.87
C ARG A 550 -32.85 -7.57 -14.12
N GLY A 551 -33.61 -8.39 -14.85
CA GLY A 551 -34.74 -9.13 -14.29
C GLY A 551 -34.26 -10.25 -13.37
N SER A 552 -34.82 -10.31 -12.17
CA SER A 552 -34.64 -11.41 -11.22
C SER A 552 -35.85 -12.34 -11.32
N ILE A 553 -35.66 -13.57 -11.79
CA ILE A 553 -36.67 -14.63 -11.67
C ILE A 553 -36.38 -15.39 -10.37
N LEU A 554 -36.59 -14.72 -9.22
CA LEU A 554 -36.40 -15.33 -7.90
C LEU A 554 -37.24 -14.73 -6.76
N GLU A 555 -38.29 -13.93 -7.03
CA GLU A 555 -39.20 -13.42 -5.98
C GLU A 555 -40.63 -14.00 -6.01
N ASP A 556 -41.07 -14.63 -7.11
CA ASP A 556 -42.46 -15.13 -7.25
C ASP A 556 -42.75 -16.48 -6.55
N PHE A 557 -41.80 -17.06 -5.80
CA PHE A 557 -41.94 -18.40 -5.21
C PHE A 557 -42.10 -18.48 -3.68
N LEU A 558 -42.13 -17.34 -2.96
CA LEU A 558 -42.15 -17.32 -1.49
C LEU A 558 -43.22 -16.45 -0.82
N PHE A 559 -44.27 -16.03 -1.52
CA PHE A 559 -45.42 -15.34 -0.90
C PHE A 559 -46.79 -15.91 -1.31
N SER A 560 -47.17 -17.00 -0.65
CA SER A 560 -48.57 -17.41 -0.50
C SER A 560 -48.70 -18.34 0.70
N GLN A 561 -49.06 -17.78 1.86
CA GLN A 561 -49.87 -18.36 2.97
C GLN A 561 -49.71 -17.49 4.23
N SER A 562 -50.74 -17.43 5.08
CA SER A 562 -50.82 -16.69 6.37
C SER A 562 -50.80 -15.13 6.34
N SER A 563 -51.99 -14.55 6.26
CA SER A 563 -52.32 -13.28 6.94
C SER A 563 -53.28 -13.59 8.11
N GLY A 564 -52.97 -13.16 9.35
CA GLY A 564 -53.72 -13.72 10.49
C GLY A 564 -53.43 -13.30 11.94
N ASN A 565 -53.14 -12.02 12.23
CA ASN A 565 -53.51 -11.32 13.48
C ASN A 565 -53.11 -11.82 14.92
N LYS A 566 -52.50 -10.87 15.67
CA LYS A 566 -52.64 -10.53 17.12
C LYS A 566 -51.70 -11.13 18.21
N ALA A 567 -50.98 -10.19 18.85
CA ALA A 567 -50.76 -9.98 20.31
C ALA A 567 -49.87 -10.91 21.19
N VAL A 568 -48.61 -10.50 21.39
CA VAL A 568 -47.96 -10.01 22.67
C VAL A 568 -48.76 -10.18 23.99
N PRO A 569 -48.18 -10.50 25.21
CA PRO A 569 -46.78 -10.35 25.69
C PRO A 569 -46.13 -11.49 26.56
N SER A 570 -44.84 -11.28 26.85
CA SER A 570 -43.92 -11.80 27.90
C SER A 570 -44.43 -12.42 29.23
N ASN A 571 -43.77 -13.49 29.74
CA ASN A 571 -42.79 -13.43 30.88
C ASN A 571 -42.39 -14.81 31.52
N LEU A 572 -41.18 -14.83 32.11
CA LEU A 572 -40.67 -15.65 33.24
C LEU A 572 -40.27 -17.16 33.11
N ASN A 573 -38.94 -17.36 33.11
CA ASN A 573 -38.08 -18.32 33.84
C ASN A 573 -38.64 -19.52 34.67
N LEU A 574 -38.02 -20.69 34.41
CA LEU A 574 -37.45 -21.70 35.35
C LEU A 574 -38.30 -22.30 36.50
N SER A 575 -38.57 -23.61 36.44
CA SER A 575 -38.10 -24.62 37.45
C SER A 575 -38.42 -26.07 37.01
N LEU A 576 -37.87 -27.05 37.73
CA LEU A 576 -37.81 -28.49 37.38
C LEU A 576 -38.71 -29.36 38.31
N THR A 577 -39.29 -30.43 37.77
CA THR A 577 -39.73 -31.69 38.45
C THR A 577 -41.12 -31.78 39.11
N ALA A 578 -42.07 -32.45 38.42
CA ALA A 578 -43.11 -33.38 38.93
C ALA A 578 -44.08 -33.75 37.76
N VAL A 579 -43.80 -34.79 36.96
CA VAL A 579 -44.26 -36.19 37.13
C VAL A 579 -45.76 -36.42 36.83
N LEU A 580 -45.99 -37.02 35.65
CA LEU A 580 -47.14 -37.80 35.15
C LEU A 580 -48.44 -37.09 34.72
N GLY A 581 -48.62 -37.03 33.39
CA GLY A 581 -49.88 -36.82 32.67
C GLY A 581 -49.64 -36.97 31.16
N ASN A 582 -50.05 -38.10 30.57
CA ASN A 582 -49.81 -38.42 29.15
C ASN A 582 -50.43 -37.36 28.20
N THR A 583 -49.72 -36.97 27.14
CA THR A 583 -49.84 -37.56 25.78
C THR A 583 -48.92 -36.85 24.77
N ASP A 584 -48.29 -37.66 23.90
CA ASP A 584 -47.89 -37.39 22.51
C ASP A 584 -47.09 -36.11 22.19
N TYR A 585 -45.75 -36.24 22.13
CA TYR A 585 -44.91 -36.03 20.92
C TYR A 585 -43.41 -36.06 21.31
N GLU A 586 -42.74 -37.21 21.15
CA GLU A 586 -41.27 -37.30 21.22
C GLU A 586 -40.69 -38.15 20.08
N ASN A 587 -39.67 -37.60 19.43
CA ASN A 587 -38.40 -38.21 18.99
C ASN A 587 -38.01 -37.96 17.53
N VAL A 588 -37.17 -36.92 17.32
CA VAL A 588 -36.04 -36.97 16.37
C VAL A 588 -34.86 -36.18 16.94
N MET A 589 -33.97 -36.83 17.72
CA MET A 589 -32.50 -36.67 17.58
C MET A 589 -31.70 -37.55 18.55
N GLY A 590 -31.03 -38.56 17.98
CA GLY A 590 -29.84 -39.24 18.53
C GLY A 590 -30.08 -40.38 19.54
N PRO A 591 -29.07 -41.24 19.79
CA PRO A 591 -27.84 -41.49 19.02
C PRO A 591 -27.72 -42.96 18.55
N SER A 592 -26.63 -43.27 17.83
CA SER A 592 -26.09 -44.63 17.63
C SER A 592 -27.06 -45.73 17.15
N GLN A 593 -27.23 -45.86 15.83
CA GLN A 593 -27.39 -47.17 15.21
C GLN A 593 -26.44 -47.33 14.03
N THR A 594 -25.63 -48.38 14.09
CA THR A 594 -25.15 -49.09 12.92
C THR A 594 -26.36 -49.48 12.07
N SER A 595 -26.61 -48.77 10.97
CA SER A 595 -27.74 -49.09 10.10
C SER A 595 -27.54 -50.47 9.50
N SER A 596 -28.46 -51.37 9.85
CA SER A 596 -28.52 -52.72 9.31
C SER A 596 -28.65 -52.68 7.78
N PHE A 597 -27.57 -52.98 7.09
CA PHE A 597 -27.64 -53.39 5.69
C PHE A 597 -28.55 -54.63 5.58
N LEU A 598 -29.34 -54.69 4.50
CA LEU A 598 -30.36 -55.68 4.19
C LEU A 598 -31.69 -55.55 4.95
N GLN A 599 -32.62 -54.79 4.37
CA GLN A 599 -33.93 -55.39 4.05
C GLN A 599 -34.62 -54.70 2.85
N TYR A 600 -34.12 -54.92 1.63
CA TYR A 600 -34.92 -54.91 0.39
C TYR A 600 -34.10 -55.47 -0.79
N HIS A 601 -34.12 -56.80 -0.95
CA HIS A 601 -33.72 -57.43 -2.21
C HIS A 601 -34.95 -57.99 -2.92
N LYS A 602 -35.42 -57.25 -3.92
CA LYS A 602 -35.88 -57.83 -5.19
C LYS A 602 -35.23 -57.03 -6.30
N VAL A 603 -34.23 -57.63 -6.93
CA VAL A 603 -33.56 -57.04 -8.10
C VAL A 603 -34.58 -57.05 -9.24
N HIS A 604 -35.02 -55.85 -9.65
CA HIS A 604 -35.53 -55.66 -11.00
C HIS A 604 -34.32 -55.54 -11.93
N GLU A 605 -34.12 -56.53 -12.80
CA GLU A 605 -33.13 -56.47 -13.88
C GLU A 605 -33.62 -55.51 -14.98
N THR A 606 -33.50 -54.22 -14.71
CA THR A 606 -33.58 -53.13 -15.68
C THR A 606 -32.35 -52.27 -15.48
N THR A 607 -31.48 -52.21 -16.49
CA THR A 607 -30.14 -51.60 -16.42
C THR A 607 -30.19 -50.06 -16.33
N THR A 608 -30.44 -49.54 -15.13
CA THR A 608 -30.52 -48.11 -14.81
C THR A 608 -29.19 -47.48 -14.37
N SER A 609 -28.21 -48.30 -13.99
CA SER A 609 -26.89 -47.85 -13.51
C SER A 609 -25.78 -48.71 -14.13
N CYS A 610 -24.76 -48.07 -14.73
CA CYS A 610 -23.64 -48.76 -15.37
C CYS A 610 -22.31 -48.03 -15.14
N SER A 611 -21.34 -48.68 -14.49
CA SER A 611 -19.98 -48.15 -14.28
C SER A 611 -18.96 -49.02 -15.03
N SER A 612 -18.18 -48.41 -15.93
CA SER A 612 -17.03 -49.06 -16.58
C SER A 612 -15.67 -48.69 -15.97
N LEU A 613 -15.67 -47.90 -14.89
CA LEU A 613 -14.49 -47.51 -14.13
C LEU A 613 -13.79 -48.73 -13.52
N LYS A 614 -12.53 -48.97 -13.89
CA LYS A 614 -11.72 -50.11 -13.40
C LYS A 614 -11.46 -50.01 -11.90
N ILE A 615 -11.38 -48.80 -11.35
CA ILE A 615 -11.22 -48.59 -9.91
C ILE A 615 -12.40 -49.14 -9.09
N HIS A 616 -13.59 -49.34 -9.69
CA HIS A 616 -14.74 -49.97 -9.05
C HIS A 616 -14.82 -51.50 -9.21
N LYS A 617 -13.87 -52.13 -9.91
CA LYS A 617 -13.88 -53.58 -10.13
C LYS A 617 -13.84 -54.33 -8.79
N ASP A 618 -14.71 -55.33 -8.64
CA ASP A 618 -14.80 -56.21 -7.47
C ASP A 618 -15.04 -55.45 -6.13
N ILE A 619 -15.61 -54.24 -6.18
CA ILE A 619 -15.95 -53.44 -4.98
C ILE A 619 -17.28 -53.86 -4.33
N SER A 620 -18.19 -54.48 -5.07
CA SER A 620 -19.50 -54.94 -4.57
C SER A 620 -19.44 -55.94 -3.41
N LYS A 621 -18.27 -56.52 -3.11
CA LYS A 621 -18.03 -57.37 -1.92
C LYS A 621 -17.87 -56.59 -0.60
N TYR A 622 -17.72 -55.27 -0.67
CA TYR A 622 -17.59 -54.39 0.50
C TYR A 622 -18.92 -53.68 0.78
N THR A 623 -19.26 -53.52 2.06
CA THR A 623 -20.56 -52.99 2.49
C THR A 623 -20.47 -51.63 3.17
N THR A 624 -19.32 -51.22 3.70
CA THR A 624 -19.17 -49.95 4.43
C THR A 624 -18.39 -48.92 3.63
N PHE A 625 -18.77 -47.64 3.75
CA PHE A 625 -18.09 -46.52 3.09
C PHE A 625 -16.58 -46.54 3.33
N ALA A 626 -16.14 -46.69 4.58
CA ALA A 626 -14.73 -46.77 4.95
C ALA A 626 -14.00 -47.95 4.27
N SER A 627 -14.60 -49.13 4.19
CA SER A 627 -13.98 -50.30 3.53
C SER A 627 -13.84 -50.12 2.01
N VAL A 628 -14.80 -49.45 1.37
CA VAL A 628 -14.72 -49.06 -0.05
C VAL A 628 -13.66 -47.98 -0.24
N TYR A 629 -13.65 -46.93 0.58
CA TYR A 629 -12.66 -45.85 0.54
C TYR A 629 -11.23 -46.39 0.65
N CYS A 630 -10.93 -47.21 1.66
CA CYS A 630 -9.60 -47.80 1.85
C CYS A 630 -9.20 -48.69 0.66
N THR A 631 -10.16 -49.45 0.09
CA THR A 631 -9.93 -50.27 -1.10
C THR A 631 -9.64 -49.43 -2.34
N ILE A 632 -10.35 -48.31 -2.53
CA ILE A 632 -10.14 -47.37 -3.63
C ILE A 632 -8.79 -46.66 -3.48
N SER A 633 -8.49 -46.12 -2.29
CA SER A 633 -7.24 -45.43 -1.99
C SER A 633 -6.02 -46.35 -2.19
N SER A 634 -6.14 -47.63 -1.85
CA SER A 634 -5.12 -48.67 -2.15
C SER A 634 -4.86 -48.92 -3.64
N ARG A 635 -5.74 -48.44 -4.53
CA ARG A 635 -5.63 -48.54 -6.01
C ARG A 635 -5.17 -47.23 -6.65
N VAL A 636 -5.14 -46.13 -5.90
CA VAL A 636 -4.70 -44.81 -6.37
C VAL A 636 -3.19 -44.81 -6.61
N LYS A 637 -2.75 -44.21 -7.71
CA LYS A 637 -1.34 -44.06 -8.05
C LYS A 637 -0.90 -42.62 -7.80
N SER A 638 0.04 -42.45 -6.88
CA SER A 638 0.63 -41.17 -6.48
C SER A 638 2.12 -41.15 -6.83
N VAL A 639 2.70 -39.95 -7.00
CA VAL A 639 4.16 -39.80 -7.19
C VAL A 639 4.91 -40.10 -5.88
N ILE A 640 4.32 -39.72 -4.75
CA ILE A 640 4.81 -40.11 -3.41
C ILE A 640 3.90 -41.22 -2.88
N PRO A 641 4.41 -42.43 -2.62
CA PRO A 641 3.60 -43.53 -2.09
C PRO A 641 2.94 -43.17 -0.75
N PHE A 642 1.65 -43.46 -0.63
CA PHE A 642 0.93 -43.31 0.62
C PHE A 642 1.35 -44.40 1.62
N VAL A 643 1.46 -44.04 2.90
CA VAL A 643 1.77 -44.98 3.99
C VAL A 643 0.56 -45.31 4.86
N LYS A 644 -0.54 -44.55 4.70
CA LYS A 644 -1.82 -44.74 5.41
C LYS A 644 -2.98 -44.06 4.67
N VAL A 645 -4.20 -44.41 5.08
CA VAL A 645 -5.38 -43.57 4.87
C VAL A 645 -5.49 -42.55 5.99
N ALA A 646 -5.83 -41.30 5.70
CA ALA A 646 -6.13 -40.30 6.73
C ALA A 646 -7.50 -40.54 7.34
N TYR A 647 -7.61 -40.45 8.67
CA TYR A 647 -8.83 -40.80 9.41
C TYR A 647 -10.09 -40.00 8.98
N PRO A 648 -10.02 -38.67 8.74
CA PRO A 648 -11.21 -37.89 8.38
C PRO A 648 -11.85 -38.31 7.06
N ASP A 649 -11.04 -38.81 6.12
CA ASP A 649 -11.47 -39.09 4.75
C ASP A 649 -12.23 -40.42 4.65
N MET A 650 -11.87 -41.42 5.47
CA MET A 650 -12.63 -42.69 5.53
C MET A 650 -13.91 -42.59 6.37
N MET A 651 -13.98 -41.65 7.33
CA MET A 651 -15.12 -41.47 8.23
C MET A 651 -16.17 -40.47 7.71
N GLY A 652 -15.89 -39.74 6.63
CA GLY A 652 -16.82 -38.76 6.07
C GLY A 652 -16.96 -37.50 6.94
N GLY A 653 -15.84 -36.82 7.19
CA GLY A 653 -15.83 -35.57 7.97
C GLY A 653 -16.58 -34.42 7.28
N GLN A 654 -17.88 -34.28 7.55
CA GLN A 654 -18.60 -33.02 7.31
C GLN A 654 -18.21 -31.98 8.39
N GLY A 655 -18.41 -30.70 8.09
CA GLY A 655 -18.28 -29.63 9.08
C GLY A 655 -19.49 -29.57 10.01
N LEU A 656 -19.41 -28.74 11.06
CA LEU A 656 -20.59 -28.42 11.86
C LEU A 656 -21.58 -27.60 11.02
N ASN A 657 -22.86 -28.01 10.98
CA ASN A 657 -23.91 -27.41 10.14
C ASN A 657 -24.43 -26.04 10.64
N HIS A 658 -23.55 -25.20 11.20
CA HIS A 658 -23.87 -23.84 11.65
C HIS A 658 -22.86 -22.81 11.10
N PRO A 659 -23.28 -21.58 10.79
CA PRO A 659 -22.35 -20.52 10.41
C PRO A 659 -21.30 -20.25 11.49
N GLU A 660 -20.01 -20.29 11.13
CA GLU A 660 -18.91 -19.91 12.00
C GLU A 660 -18.49 -18.45 11.73
N PRO A 661 -18.14 -17.65 12.76
CA PRO A 661 -17.71 -16.27 12.57
C PRO A 661 -16.31 -16.20 11.94
N LEU A 662 -16.11 -15.22 11.05
CA LEU A 662 -14.79 -14.88 10.52
C LEU A 662 -13.82 -14.50 11.64
N ASN A 663 -12.54 -14.89 11.48
CA ASN A 663 -11.49 -14.49 12.40
C ASN A 663 -11.31 -12.97 12.40
N LYS A 664 -11.23 -12.38 13.61
CA LYS A 664 -10.81 -10.99 13.75
C LYS A 664 -9.29 -10.95 13.78
N MET A 665 -8.67 -10.19 12.89
CA MET A 665 -7.22 -10.00 12.91
C MET A 665 -6.83 -9.15 14.12
N GLU A 666 -6.24 -9.78 15.14
CA GLU A 666 -5.72 -9.06 16.30
C GLU A 666 -4.41 -8.34 15.95
N GLN A 667 -4.46 -7.01 15.93
CA GLN A 667 -3.32 -6.18 15.55
C GLN A 667 -2.13 -6.35 16.50
N SER A 668 -2.43 -6.52 17.80
CA SER A 668 -1.47 -6.85 18.86
C SER A 668 -0.77 -8.18 18.61
N ALA A 669 -1.49 -9.23 18.20
CA ALA A 669 -0.93 -10.53 17.85
C ALA A 669 0.00 -10.42 16.62
N CYS A 670 -0.45 -9.78 15.54
CA CYS A 670 0.36 -9.56 14.34
C CYS A 670 1.64 -8.76 14.65
N ARG A 671 1.51 -7.73 15.49
CA ARG A 671 2.62 -6.98 16.05
C ARG A 671 3.59 -7.88 16.82
N MET A 672 3.13 -8.72 17.75
CA MET A 672 4.01 -9.65 18.50
C MET A 672 4.73 -10.67 17.60
N LYS A 673 4.04 -11.21 16.59
CA LYS A 673 4.61 -12.18 15.64
C LYS A 673 5.70 -11.54 14.77
N LEU A 674 5.46 -10.32 14.28
CA LEU A 674 6.45 -9.52 13.56
C LEU A 674 7.70 -9.22 14.43
N LEU A 675 7.51 -8.93 15.72
CA LEU A 675 8.62 -8.72 16.66
C LEU A 675 9.43 -10.00 16.86
N SER A 676 8.78 -11.14 17.13
CA SER A 676 9.45 -12.44 17.27
C SER A 676 10.23 -12.84 16.01
N CYS A 677 9.70 -12.58 14.81
CA CYS A 677 10.41 -12.80 13.55
C CYS A 677 11.70 -11.97 13.44
N VAL A 678 11.67 -10.73 13.93
CA VAL A 678 12.85 -9.86 13.98
C VAL A 678 13.85 -10.34 15.05
N ASP A 679 13.38 -10.72 16.23
CA ASP A 679 14.21 -11.22 17.33
C ASP A 679 15.00 -12.48 16.94
N LYS A 680 14.34 -13.44 16.28
CA LYS A 680 14.93 -14.65 15.72
C LYS A 680 16.06 -14.36 14.74
N ALA A 681 15.83 -13.44 13.81
CA ALA A 681 16.83 -13.13 12.80
C ALA A 681 18.01 -12.30 13.34
N ILE A 682 17.84 -11.59 14.46
CA ILE A 682 18.93 -10.89 15.16
C ILE A 682 19.74 -11.86 16.04
N ASN A 683 19.07 -12.79 16.75
CA ASN A 683 19.69 -13.70 17.71
C ASN A 683 19.37 -15.18 17.40
N PRO A 684 19.80 -15.73 16.24
CA PRO A 684 19.43 -17.09 15.83
C PRO A 684 19.90 -18.17 16.79
N GLU A 685 21.02 -17.95 17.49
CA GLU A 685 21.59 -18.85 18.51
C GLU A 685 20.71 -19.01 19.77
N ALA A 686 19.72 -18.13 19.97
CA ALA A 686 18.81 -18.19 21.13
C ALA A 686 17.60 -19.12 20.90
N TYR A 687 17.45 -19.70 19.71
CA TYR A 687 16.29 -20.50 19.30
C TYR A 687 16.68 -21.95 19.00
N MET A 688 15.70 -22.85 19.04
CA MET A 688 15.91 -24.25 18.64
C MET A 688 16.05 -24.35 17.12
N ASN A 689 16.62 -25.44 16.63
CA ASN A 689 16.72 -25.73 15.20
C ASN A 689 16.78 -27.24 14.96
N GLU A 690 15.74 -27.95 15.41
CA GLU A 690 15.65 -29.41 15.30
C GLU A 690 14.68 -29.80 14.19
N THR A 691 15.13 -30.53 13.16
CA THR A 691 14.21 -31.07 12.15
C THR A 691 13.42 -32.23 12.76
N VAL A 692 12.09 -32.14 12.75
CA VAL A 692 11.18 -33.15 13.34
C VAL A 692 10.38 -33.92 12.28
N TYR A 693 10.38 -33.44 11.02
CA TYR A 693 9.82 -34.14 9.87
C TYR A 693 10.55 -33.68 8.60
N ASP A 694 10.91 -34.62 7.71
CA ASP A 694 11.59 -34.34 6.45
C ASP A 694 11.16 -35.38 5.39
N LEU A 695 10.31 -34.94 4.45
CA LEU A 695 9.74 -35.78 3.41
C LEU A 695 10.82 -36.26 2.40
N ASP A 696 11.78 -35.40 2.08
CA ASP A 696 12.87 -35.71 1.14
C ASP A 696 13.72 -36.88 1.67
N GLN A 697 13.99 -36.91 2.99
CA GLN A 697 14.67 -38.04 3.64
C GLN A 697 13.82 -39.32 3.63
N LEU A 698 12.52 -39.22 3.93
CA LEU A 698 11.61 -40.38 3.97
C LEU A 698 11.44 -41.02 2.58
N CYS A 699 11.35 -40.21 1.52
CA CYS A 699 11.34 -40.70 0.14
C CYS A 699 12.66 -41.39 -0.22
N SER A 700 13.79 -40.78 0.15
CA SER A 700 15.13 -41.33 -0.13
C SER A 700 15.38 -42.68 0.56
N ALA A 701 15.00 -42.81 1.84
CA ALA A 701 15.11 -44.06 2.59
C ALA A 701 14.26 -45.19 2.02
N SER A 702 13.09 -44.85 1.44
CA SER A 702 12.19 -45.82 0.80
C SER A 702 12.78 -46.42 -0.49
N SER A 703 13.66 -45.68 -1.19
CA SER A 703 14.30 -46.12 -2.44
C SER A 703 15.53 -47.03 -2.23
N GLY A 704 16.08 -47.13 -1.01
CA GLY A 704 17.33 -47.84 -0.74
C GLY A 704 17.20 -49.33 -0.36
N ASN A 705 15.98 -49.84 -0.12
CA ASN A 705 15.76 -51.19 0.41
C ASN A 705 15.49 -52.28 -0.66
N THR A 706 15.88 -52.04 -1.92
CA THR A 706 15.54 -52.90 -3.07
C THR A 706 16.59 -53.96 -3.46
N GLU A 707 17.74 -54.04 -2.76
CA GLU A 707 18.86 -54.92 -3.19
C GLU A 707 19.15 -56.16 -2.31
N THR A 708 18.33 -56.49 -1.30
CA THR A 708 18.43 -57.80 -0.60
C THR A 708 17.25 -58.70 -0.92
N GLY A 709 17.50 -59.72 -1.73
CA GLY A 709 16.47 -60.62 -2.25
C GLY A 709 15.73 -61.42 -1.18
N ALA A 710 14.45 -61.12 -1.02
CA ALA A 710 13.46 -62.04 -0.48
C ALA A 710 12.16 -61.89 -1.29
N GLN A 711 11.90 -62.86 -2.17
CA GLN A 711 10.60 -62.98 -2.84
C GLN A 711 9.52 -63.36 -1.82
N LYS A 712 8.99 -62.36 -1.10
CA LYS A 712 7.64 -62.47 -0.55
C LYS A 712 6.66 -61.98 -1.61
N SER A 713 5.80 -62.88 -2.04
CA SER A 713 4.62 -62.58 -2.86
C SER A 713 3.85 -61.43 -2.21
N SER A 714 3.87 -60.25 -2.82
CA SER A 714 3.11 -59.11 -2.35
C SER A 714 1.64 -59.29 -2.72
N GLU A 715 0.92 -60.06 -1.91
CA GLU A 715 -0.45 -59.66 -1.61
C GLU A 715 -0.35 -58.22 -1.11
N SER A 716 -0.95 -57.29 -1.85
CA SER A 716 -0.90 -55.87 -1.54
C SER A 716 -1.60 -55.65 -0.19
N ILE A 717 -0.82 -55.46 0.88
CA ILE A 717 -1.34 -55.01 2.16
C ILE A 717 -2.02 -53.66 1.89
N GLY A 718 -3.36 -53.64 1.96
CA GLY A 718 -4.15 -52.46 1.65
C GLY A 718 -3.80 -51.30 2.59
N LEU A 719 -3.90 -50.09 2.07
CA LEU A 719 -3.83 -48.88 2.89
C LEU A 719 -4.97 -48.92 3.92
N THR A 720 -4.60 -48.73 5.17
CA THR A 720 -5.51 -48.72 6.32
C THR A 720 -5.20 -47.51 7.20
N ASN A 721 -5.96 -47.36 8.27
CA ASN A 721 -5.74 -46.36 9.31
C ASN A 721 -5.68 -47.07 10.67
N THR A 722 -4.83 -46.58 11.57
CA THR A 722 -4.64 -47.15 12.92
C THR A 722 -4.77 -46.10 14.02
N ASP A 723 -5.33 -44.93 13.75
CA ASP A 723 -5.24 -43.77 14.66
C ASP A 723 -6.07 -43.93 15.94
N GLU A 724 -7.16 -44.69 15.90
CA GLU A 724 -7.90 -45.09 17.11
C GLU A 724 -7.03 -45.94 18.04
N LEU A 725 -6.12 -46.76 17.50
CA LEU A 725 -5.14 -47.48 18.29
C LEU A 725 -4.04 -46.54 18.81
N GLU A 726 -3.61 -45.56 18.02
CA GLU A 726 -2.62 -44.57 18.44
C GLU A 726 -3.07 -43.73 19.64
N ILE A 727 -4.32 -43.24 19.65
CA ILE A 727 -4.84 -42.42 20.77
C ILE A 727 -4.98 -43.21 22.09
N THR A 728 -5.03 -44.55 22.03
CA THR A 728 -5.09 -45.42 23.22
C THR A 728 -3.71 -45.79 23.79
N LYS A 729 -2.62 -45.54 23.05
CA LYS A 729 -1.26 -45.83 23.54
C LYS A 729 -0.95 -44.99 24.77
N VAL A 730 -0.27 -45.60 25.75
CA VAL A 730 0.23 -44.89 26.93
C VAL A 730 1.21 -43.80 26.47
N ASN A 731 0.99 -42.58 26.95
CA ASN A 731 1.81 -41.41 26.60
C ASN A 731 3.27 -41.58 27.06
N THR A 732 4.12 -42.06 26.16
CA THR A 732 5.57 -41.85 26.28
C THR A 732 5.82 -40.38 26.01
N PHE A 733 6.05 -39.60 27.08
CA PHE A 733 6.14 -38.14 27.07
C PHE A 733 7.22 -37.58 26.12
N SER A 734 6.91 -37.54 24.83
CA SER A 734 7.65 -36.73 23.86
C SER A 734 7.39 -35.26 24.17
N SER A 735 8.46 -34.48 24.31
CA SER A 735 8.38 -33.01 24.35
C SER A 735 8.11 -32.38 22.98
N ARG A 736 8.14 -33.18 21.91
CA ARG A 736 8.04 -32.75 20.51
C ARG A 736 6.81 -33.35 19.83
N LEU A 737 6.15 -32.55 18.97
CA LEU A 737 5.13 -33.03 18.05
C LEU A 737 5.75 -33.95 16.99
N ALA A 738 4.98 -34.92 16.52
CA ALA A 738 5.30 -35.71 15.33
C ALA A 738 4.30 -35.39 14.20
N PHE A 739 4.74 -35.54 12.96
CA PHE A 739 3.98 -35.12 11.76
C PHE A 739 3.99 -36.23 10.70
N GLU A 740 2.97 -36.23 9.84
CA GLU A 740 2.91 -37.08 8.64
C GLU A 740 2.08 -36.37 7.54
N SER A 741 2.43 -36.60 6.28
CA SER A 741 1.71 -36.09 5.10
C SER A 741 1.67 -37.06 3.92
N ARG A 742 2.24 -38.27 4.05
CA ARG A 742 2.23 -39.31 3.00
C ARG A 742 0.90 -40.07 2.97
N PHE A 743 -0.16 -39.34 2.68
CA PHE A 743 -1.51 -39.81 2.42
C PHE A 743 -2.16 -38.93 1.34
N GLU A 744 -3.31 -39.33 0.84
CA GLU A 744 -3.96 -38.67 -0.30
C GLU A 744 -4.29 -37.19 -0.01
N SER A 745 -3.98 -36.31 -0.97
CA SER A 745 -4.07 -34.85 -0.82
C SER A 745 -3.18 -34.23 0.29
N GLY A 746 -2.30 -35.02 0.92
CA GLY A 746 -1.40 -34.53 1.97
C GLY A 746 -0.28 -33.63 1.41
N ASN A 747 -0.10 -32.44 1.99
CA ASN A 747 1.00 -31.53 1.64
C ASN A 747 1.63 -30.92 2.89
N LEU A 748 2.85 -31.39 3.16
CA LEU A 748 3.84 -30.84 4.08
C LEU A 748 5.19 -31.48 3.71
N ARG A 749 6.24 -30.69 3.50
CA ARG A 749 7.56 -31.19 3.07
C ARG A 749 8.56 -31.30 4.22
N LYS A 750 8.61 -30.29 5.09
CA LYS A 750 9.59 -30.24 6.19
C LYS A 750 9.05 -29.48 7.38
N VAL A 751 9.43 -29.93 8.59
CA VAL A 751 9.12 -29.24 9.85
C VAL A 751 10.36 -29.10 10.70
N ILE A 752 10.61 -27.88 11.18
CA ILE A 752 11.71 -27.54 12.08
C ILE A 752 11.13 -26.98 13.37
N GLN A 753 11.46 -27.58 14.51
CA GLN A 753 11.15 -27.04 15.82
C GLN A 753 12.12 -25.90 16.15
N VAL A 754 11.58 -24.69 16.27
CA VAL A 754 12.33 -23.45 16.55
C VAL A 754 12.12 -22.92 17.97
N GLY A 755 11.17 -23.50 18.71
CA GLY A 755 10.99 -23.24 20.14
C GLY A 755 10.23 -24.37 20.83
N PRO A 756 10.00 -24.29 22.15
CA PRO A 756 9.42 -25.38 22.95
C PRO A 756 8.06 -25.90 22.44
N ARG A 757 7.26 -25.05 21.78
CA ARG A 757 6.01 -25.39 21.09
C ARG A 757 5.84 -24.58 19.80
N GLU A 758 6.94 -24.23 19.14
CA GLU A 758 6.91 -23.44 17.91
C GLU A 758 7.65 -24.14 16.78
N TYR A 759 6.99 -24.21 15.63
CA TYR A 759 7.41 -25.00 14.48
C TYR A 759 7.36 -24.15 13.20
N GLU A 760 8.43 -24.21 12.41
CA GLU A 760 8.48 -23.70 11.04
C GLU A 760 8.19 -24.85 10.07
N LEU A 761 7.20 -24.63 9.21
CA LEU A 761 6.64 -25.59 8.27
C LEU A 761 6.96 -25.11 6.86
N ILE A 762 7.35 -26.05 6.00
CA ILE A 762 7.64 -25.79 4.59
C ILE A 762 6.74 -26.71 3.76
N LEU A 763 5.94 -26.11 2.88
CA LEU A 763 5.08 -26.83 1.95
C LEU A 763 5.88 -27.36 0.76
N MET A 764 5.38 -28.43 0.15
CA MET A 764 5.87 -28.91 -1.14
C MET A 764 5.32 -28.00 -2.25
N PRO A 765 6.16 -27.48 -3.17
CA PRO A 765 5.69 -26.88 -4.42
C PRO A 765 4.88 -27.88 -5.24
N ASP A 766 3.93 -27.40 -6.04
CA ASP A 766 3.16 -28.22 -6.98
C ASP A 766 4.12 -29.11 -7.83
N VAL A 767 3.71 -30.36 -8.10
CA VAL A 767 4.57 -31.36 -8.75
C VAL A 767 5.05 -30.87 -10.13
N ASN A 768 6.35 -31.05 -10.42
CA ASN A 768 7.07 -30.49 -11.57
C ASN A 768 7.16 -28.94 -11.62
N SER A 769 6.72 -28.22 -10.58
CA SER A 769 6.89 -26.77 -10.45
C SER A 769 8.06 -26.39 -9.51
N THR A 770 8.42 -25.11 -9.55
CA THR A 770 9.41 -24.46 -8.64
C THR A 770 8.82 -23.29 -7.85
N LYS A 771 7.51 -23.08 -8.02
CA LYS A 771 6.64 -22.01 -7.49
C LYS A 771 5.23 -22.58 -7.37
N ARG A 772 4.28 -21.81 -6.84
CA ARG A 772 2.89 -22.24 -6.60
C ARG A 772 2.81 -23.35 -5.55
N HIS A 773 2.36 -22.97 -4.37
CA HIS A 773 1.95 -23.81 -3.26
C HIS A 773 1.18 -22.94 -2.28
N GLN A 774 0.09 -23.47 -1.71
CA GLN A 774 -0.79 -22.75 -0.79
C GLN A 774 -1.65 -23.71 0.03
N TRP A 775 -2.06 -24.83 -0.60
CA TRP A 775 -2.67 -25.96 0.05
C TRP A 775 -1.72 -26.58 1.07
N PHE A 776 -2.27 -26.98 2.21
CA PHE A 776 -1.62 -27.82 3.20
C PHE A 776 -2.65 -28.79 3.77
N TYR A 777 -2.20 -30.01 4.03
CA TYR A 777 -2.99 -31.03 4.73
C TYR A 777 -1.99 -32.00 5.36
N PHE A 778 -1.96 -32.05 6.68
CA PHE A 778 -1.00 -32.86 7.43
C PHE A 778 -1.59 -33.32 8.76
N GLU A 779 -0.99 -34.38 9.28
CA GLU A 779 -1.29 -34.97 10.58
C GLU A 779 -0.31 -34.48 11.64
N VAL A 780 -0.79 -34.41 12.88
CA VAL A 780 -0.04 -34.02 14.07
C VAL A 780 -0.33 -35.03 15.19
N ARG A 781 0.72 -35.45 15.89
CA ARG A 781 0.68 -36.36 17.07
C ARG A 781 1.50 -35.81 18.24
N ASN A 782 1.37 -36.43 19.41
CA ASN A 782 2.13 -36.13 20.64
C ASN A 782 1.89 -34.73 21.24
N MET A 783 0.70 -34.16 21.04
CA MET A 783 0.32 -32.87 21.63
C MET A 783 -0.11 -32.96 23.10
N GLN A 784 -0.01 -31.82 23.79
CA GLN A 784 -0.52 -31.60 25.15
C GLN A 784 -1.71 -30.64 25.10
N GLN A 785 -2.79 -30.99 25.82
CA GLN A 785 -3.97 -30.14 25.98
C GLN A 785 -3.66 -28.86 26.76
N GLY A 786 -4.40 -27.78 26.48
CA GLY A 786 -4.36 -26.54 27.28
C GLY A 786 -3.06 -25.75 27.17
N ARG A 787 -2.29 -25.97 26.11
CA ARG A 787 -1.07 -25.23 25.78
C ARG A 787 -1.04 -24.92 24.29
N PRO A 788 -0.93 -23.65 23.87
CA PRO A 788 -0.91 -23.33 22.45
C PRO A 788 0.40 -23.77 21.81
N TYR A 789 0.27 -24.26 20.58
CA TYR A 789 1.34 -24.57 19.65
C TYR A 789 1.31 -23.58 18.50
N ILE A 790 2.48 -23.06 18.12
CA ILE A 790 2.63 -22.06 17.07
C ILE A 790 3.13 -22.75 15.80
N PHE A 791 2.37 -22.63 14.71
CA PHE A 791 2.74 -23.11 13.39
C PHE A 791 3.02 -21.92 12.48
N ASN A 792 4.19 -21.91 11.85
CA ASN A 792 4.62 -20.88 10.91
C ASN A 792 4.90 -21.53 9.56
N ILE A 793 4.01 -21.39 8.57
CA ILE A 793 4.30 -21.87 7.21
C ILE A 793 5.11 -20.79 6.50
N VAL A 794 6.41 -21.03 6.24
CA VAL A 794 7.40 -19.98 5.92
C VAL A 794 7.69 -19.75 4.44
N ASN A 795 7.12 -20.53 3.53
CA ASN A 795 7.41 -20.43 2.10
C ASN A 795 6.28 -19.82 1.25
N CYS A 796 5.29 -19.14 1.82
CA CYS A 796 4.18 -18.59 1.04
C CYS A 796 4.64 -17.52 0.03
N GLU A 797 4.01 -17.48 -1.16
CA GLU A 797 4.48 -16.67 -2.30
C GLU A 797 3.62 -15.45 -2.64
N LYS A 798 2.32 -15.51 -2.31
CA LYS A 798 1.33 -14.48 -2.68
C LYS A 798 1.55 -13.21 -1.85
N SER A 799 1.30 -12.04 -2.44
CA SER A 799 1.40 -10.75 -1.74
C SER A 799 0.38 -10.61 -0.61
N ASP A 800 -0.79 -11.23 -0.77
CA ASP A 800 -1.90 -11.22 0.19
C ASP A 800 -2.50 -12.62 0.37
N SER A 801 -3.36 -12.79 1.38
CA SER A 801 -3.94 -14.08 1.75
C SER A 801 -5.32 -13.95 2.40
N GLN A 802 -6.20 -14.92 2.17
CA GLN A 802 -7.52 -15.01 2.78
C GLN A 802 -7.49 -15.05 4.32
N PHE A 803 -6.35 -15.43 4.93
CA PHE A 803 -6.13 -15.32 6.37
C PHE A 803 -6.19 -13.87 6.89
N ASN A 804 -5.86 -12.86 6.08
CA ASN A 804 -6.04 -11.44 6.42
C ASN A 804 -7.53 -11.02 6.45
N PHE A 805 -8.39 -11.74 5.73
CA PHE A 805 -9.83 -11.48 5.61
C PHE A 805 -10.69 -12.38 6.51
N GLY A 806 -10.07 -13.06 7.48
CA GLY A 806 -10.76 -13.81 8.51
C GLY A 806 -10.89 -15.31 8.27
N MET A 807 -10.23 -15.86 7.24
CA MET A 807 -10.09 -17.31 7.08
C MET A 807 -9.36 -17.93 8.29
N LYS A 808 -9.70 -19.19 8.58
CA LYS A 808 -9.02 -20.04 9.58
C LYS A 808 -8.65 -21.38 8.94
N PRO A 809 -7.55 -22.03 9.35
CA PRO A 809 -7.33 -23.44 9.04
C PRO A 809 -8.46 -24.29 9.62
N VAL A 810 -8.69 -25.46 9.04
CA VAL A 810 -9.61 -26.46 9.59
C VAL A 810 -8.83 -27.54 10.32
N MET A 811 -9.42 -28.07 11.39
CA MET A 811 -8.85 -29.11 12.24
C MET A 811 -9.85 -30.25 12.44
N TYR A 812 -9.37 -31.49 12.44
CA TYR A 812 -10.15 -32.69 12.78
C TYR A 812 -9.43 -33.46 13.89
N SER A 813 -10.14 -33.79 14.97
CA SER A 813 -9.62 -34.59 16.09
C SER A 813 -10.18 -36.02 16.01
N VAL A 814 -9.29 -37.01 15.97
CA VAL A 814 -9.68 -38.43 16.00
C VAL A 814 -10.34 -38.77 17.33
N LYS A 815 -9.85 -38.19 18.44
CA LYS A 815 -10.43 -38.40 19.78
C LYS A 815 -11.82 -37.77 19.93
N GLU A 816 -12.09 -36.60 19.37
CA GLU A 816 -13.46 -36.05 19.31
C GLU A 816 -14.38 -36.97 18.49
N ALA A 817 -13.91 -37.50 17.36
CA ALA A 817 -14.68 -38.45 16.55
C ALA A 817 -15.05 -39.74 17.30
N VAL A 818 -14.08 -40.35 17.98
CA VAL A 818 -14.29 -41.55 18.83
C VAL A 818 -15.21 -41.24 20.02
N LEU A 819 -15.20 -40.00 20.53
CA LEU A 819 -16.14 -39.51 21.55
C LEU A 819 -17.53 -39.11 20.98
N GLY A 820 -17.85 -39.51 19.75
CA GLY A 820 -19.16 -39.29 19.12
C GLY A 820 -19.36 -37.88 18.54
N ARG A 821 -18.28 -37.10 18.34
CA ARG A 821 -18.31 -35.76 17.73
C ARG A 821 -17.37 -35.67 16.52
N PRO A 822 -17.56 -36.51 15.48
CA PRO A 822 -16.77 -36.43 14.26
C PRO A 822 -17.08 -35.13 13.51
N GLY A 823 -16.05 -34.43 13.04
CA GLY A 823 -16.22 -33.27 12.17
C GLY A 823 -14.97 -32.41 12.06
N TRP A 824 -14.90 -31.66 10.97
CA TRP A 824 -13.91 -30.59 10.81
C TRP A 824 -14.43 -29.30 11.44
N VAL A 825 -13.58 -28.62 12.22
CA VAL A 825 -13.88 -27.34 12.87
C VAL A 825 -12.87 -26.27 12.45
N ARG A 826 -13.26 -25.00 12.37
CA ARG A 826 -12.29 -23.91 12.14
C ARG A 826 -11.48 -23.65 13.40
N ALA A 827 -10.17 -23.82 13.29
CA ALA A 827 -9.27 -23.77 14.42
C ALA A 827 -8.36 -22.54 14.41
N GLY A 828 -7.89 -22.20 15.61
CA GLY A 828 -6.75 -21.33 15.82
C GLY A 828 -7.03 -19.86 16.10
N SER A 829 -5.97 -19.22 16.59
CA SER A 829 -5.88 -17.84 17.07
C SER A 829 -4.55 -17.20 16.60
N ASP A 830 -4.37 -15.90 16.86
CA ASP A 830 -3.17 -15.12 16.46
C ASP A 830 -2.78 -15.27 14.97
N ILE A 831 -3.78 -15.44 14.09
CA ILE A 831 -3.56 -15.69 12.67
C ILE A 831 -3.06 -14.42 11.97
N CYS A 832 -1.86 -14.48 11.40
CA CYS A 832 -1.23 -13.32 10.75
C CYS A 832 -0.50 -13.74 9.46
N TYR A 833 -0.48 -12.85 8.47
CA TYR A 833 0.28 -13.04 7.22
C TYR A 833 1.30 -11.91 7.03
N TYR A 834 2.59 -12.23 6.94
CA TYR A 834 3.65 -11.22 6.86
C TYR A 834 4.91 -11.69 6.14
N ARG A 835 5.72 -10.76 5.63
CA ARG A 835 6.99 -11.05 4.93
C ARG A 835 8.10 -11.49 5.89
N ASN A 836 8.80 -12.56 5.54
CA ASN A 836 9.91 -13.12 6.32
C ASN A 836 11.29 -12.92 5.66
N SER A 837 12.34 -13.50 6.25
CA SER A 837 13.74 -13.42 5.82
C SER A 837 14.20 -14.51 4.83
N TYR A 838 13.31 -15.44 4.45
CA TYR A 838 13.63 -16.46 3.46
C TYR A 838 13.49 -15.90 2.04
N HIS A 839 14.44 -16.23 1.17
CA HIS A 839 14.51 -15.71 -0.19
C HIS A 839 14.33 -16.79 -1.26
N TYR A 840 13.74 -16.38 -2.38
CA TYR A 840 13.71 -17.19 -3.60
C TYR A 840 15.13 -17.47 -4.08
N ALA A 841 15.45 -18.74 -4.30
CA ALA A 841 16.67 -19.14 -4.97
C ALA A 841 16.67 -18.68 -6.45
N ASN A 842 17.87 -18.44 -6.99
CA ASN A 842 18.14 -18.20 -8.42
C ASN A 842 17.41 -17.04 -9.14
N GLN A 843 16.84 -16.06 -8.43
CA GLN A 843 16.31 -14.84 -9.08
C GLN A 843 17.39 -13.77 -9.27
N LYS A 844 17.52 -13.23 -10.49
CA LYS A 844 18.37 -12.07 -10.82
C LYS A 844 18.07 -10.85 -9.92
N ASN A 845 16.84 -10.74 -9.41
CA ASN A 845 16.43 -9.79 -8.38
C ASN A 845 16.46 -10.44 -6.98
N HIS A 846 17.59 -10.34 -6.27
CA HIS A 846 17.79 -10.82 -4.88
C HIS A 846 16.91 -10.16 -3.79
N ASN A 847 15.83 -9.46 -4.14
CA ASN A 847 15.01 -8.66 -3.23
C ASN A 847 13.61 -9.28 -2.94
N LYS A 848 13.19 -10.35 -3.64
CA LYS A 848 11.94 -11.05 -3.30
C LYS A 848 12.20 -12.03 -2.13
N CYS A 849 11.40 -11.89 -1.07
CA CYS A 849 11.33 -12.80 0.08
C CYS A 849 9.99 -13.53 0.06
N TYR A 850 9.93 -14.69 0.70
CA TYR A 850 8.68 -15.38 1.02
C TYR A 850 7.91 -14.64 2.13
N LEU A 851 6.67 -15.09 2.32
CA LEU A 851 5.77 -14.70 3.39
C LEU A 851 5.51 -15.89 4.31
N THR A 852 5.20 -15.58 5.56
CA THR A 852 4.77 -16.53 6.58
C THR A 852 3.29 -16.34 6.84
N VAL A 853 2.51 -17.43 6.82
CA VAL A 853 1.29 -17.51 7.63
C VAL A 853 1.63 -18.14 8.98
N THR A 854 1.30 -17.44 10.06
CA THR A 854 1.41 -17.97 11.43
C THR A 854 0.00 -18.18 11.98
N PHE A 855 -0.19 -19.23 12.78
CA PHE A 855 -1.39 -19.45 13.58
C PHE A 855 -1.05 -20.26 14.84
N ASN A 856 -1.76 -20.00 15.92
CA ASN A 856 -1.69 -20.81 17.13
C ASN A 856 -2.81 -21.86 17.10
N ILE A 857 -2.56 -23.08 17.58
CA ILE A 857 -3.58 -24.10 17.84
C ILE A 857 -3.50 -24.53 19.31
N ASP A 858 -4.64 -24.46 20.00
CA ASP A 858 -4.86 -25.12 21.28
C ASP A 858 -5.54 -26.47 21.00
N PHE A 859 -4.83 -27.57 21.23
CA PHE A 859 -5.38 -28.90 20.98
C PHE A 859 -6.39 -29.30 22.08
N PRO A 860 -7.54 -29.91 21.72
CA PRO A 860 -8.60 -30.22 22.68
C PRO A 860 -8.21 -31.36 23.63
N HIS A 861 -7.28 -32.24 23.25
CA HIS A 861 -6.89 -33.42 24.02
C HIS A 861 -5.38 -33.62 24.03
N THR A 862 -4.89 -34.22 25.13
CA THR A 862 -3.53 -34.78 25.18
C THR A 862 -3.54 -36.17 24.53
N ASN A 863 -2.45 -36.50 23.82
CA ASN A 863 -2.27 -37.77 23.12
C ASN A 863 -3.41 -38.08 22.12
N ASP A 864 -3.74 -37.08 21.30
CA ASP A 864 -4.68 -37.21 20.18
C ASP A 864 -3.91 -37.46 18.87
N VAL A 865 -4.66 -37.82 17.82
CA VAL A 865 -4.20 -37.70 16.43
C VAL A 865 -5.07 -36.62 15.79
N VAL A 866 -4.43 -35.56 15.28
CA VAL A 866 -5.14 -34.38 14.77
C VAL A 866 -4.69 -34.09 13.35
N TYR A 867 -5.65 -33.81 12.48
CA TYR A 867 -5.41 -33.37 11.11
C TYR A 867 -5.63 -31.87 11.00
N ILE A 868 -4.76 -31.18 10.28
CA ILE A 868 -4.84 -29.74 10.01
C ILE A 868 -4.78 -29.54 8.49
N ALA A 869 -5.72 -28.79 7.93
CA ALA A 869 -5.78 -28.50 6.50
C ALA A 869 -6.10 -27.02 6.20
N TYR A 870 -5.72 -26.57 4.99
CA TYR A 870 -6.01 -25.23 4.48
C TYR A 870 -7.51 -24.97 4.38
N HIS A 871 -8.26 -25.96 3.86
CA HIS A 871 -9.72 -25.97 3.78
C HIS A 871 -10.21 -27.43 3.90
N PHE A 872 -11.52 -27.65 4.06
CA PHE A 872 -12.12 -28.99 4.19
C PHE A 872 -11.67 -29.92 3.04
N PRO A 873 -10.88 -30.97 3.27
CA PRO A 873 -10.39 -31.83 2.19
C PRO A 873 -11.51 -32.49 1.40
N PHE A 874 -11.23 -32.82 0.13
CA PHE A 874 -12.07 -33.67 -0.71
C PHE A 874 -11.15 -34.37 -1.70
N THR A 875 -10.87 -35.64 -1.42
CA THR A 875 -9.89 -36.48 -2.11
C THR A 875 -10.47 -37.10 -3.40
N TYR A 876 -9.61 -37.72 -4.22
CA TYR A 876 -10.05 -38.46 -5.40
C TYR A 876 -10.71 -39.79 -5.01
N SER A 877 -10.22 -40.47 -3.96
CA SER A 877 -10.87 -41.64 -3.38
C SER A 877 -12.25 -41.33 -2.81
N MET A 878 -12.45 -40.13 -2.22
CA MET A 878 -13.77 -39.65 -1.79
C MET A 878 -14.71 -39.59 -2.99
N MET A 879 -14.31 -38.89 -4.06
CA MET A 879 -15.09 -38.80 -5.31
C MET A 879 -15.49 -40.18 -5.85
N MET A 880 -14.54 -41.11 -5.97
CA MET A 880 -14.82 -42.44 -6.50
C MET A 880 -15.73 -43.26 -5.57
N THR A 881 -15.53 -43.18 -4.25
CA THR A 881 -16.44 -43.82 -3.27
C THR A 881 -17.86 -43.27 -3.37
N ARG A 882 -18.02 -41.96 -3.60
CA ARG A 882 -19.33 -41.30 -3.79
C ARG A 882 -20.00 -41.72 -5.09
N ILE A 883 -19.26 -41.86 -6.20
CA ILE A 883 -19.78 -42.41 -7.46
C ILE A 883 -20.31 -43.84 -7.26
N TRP A 884 -19.59 -44.69 -6.54
CA TRP A 884 -20.08 -46.02 -6.17
C TRP A 884 -21.36 -45.92 -5.31
N GLN A 885 -21.38 -45.05 -4.29
CA GLN A 885 -22.53 -44.88 -3.41
C GLN A 885 -23.79 -44.44 -4.16
N TRP A 886 -23.70 -43.43 -5.03
CA TRP A 886 -24.82 -42.99 -5.86
C TRP A 886 -25.32 -44.10 -6.80
N SER A 887 -24.42 -44.90 -7.35
CA SER A 887 -24.78 -46.00 -8.26
C SER A 887 -25.70 -47.06 -7.62
N LEU A 888 -25.72 -47.15 -6.29
CA LEU A 888 -26.58 -48.03 -5.48
C LEU A 888 -27.89 -47.37 -5.00
N GLN A 889 -28.00 -46.04 -5.12
CA GLN A 889 -29.10 -45.24 -4.54
C GLN A 889 -30.01 -44.58 -5.60
N MET A 890 -29.87 -44.98 -6.87
CA MET A 890 -30.61 -44.42 -8.00
C MET A 890 -32.14 -44.62 -7.87
N PRO A 891 -32.96 -43.56 -7.97
CA PRO A 891 -34.41 -43.67 -8.08
C PRO A 891 -34.87 -44.38 -9.36
N SER A 892 -36.06 -44.98 -9.35
CA SER A 892 -36.70 -45.51 -10.56
C SER A 892 -36.87 -44.43 -11.63
N GLY A 893 -36.74 -44.78 -12.92
CA GLY A 893 -36.85 -43.80 -14.02
C GLY A 893 -35.60 -42.95 -14.24
N SER A 894 -34.50 -43.22 -13.53
CA SER A 894 -33.25 -42.45 -13.63
C SER A 894 -32.08 -43.27 -14.17
N TYR A 895 -31.18 -42.59 -14.87
CA TYR A 895 -30.05 -43.18 -15.57
C TYR A 895 -28.74 -42.55 -15.11
N LEU A 896 -27.79 -43.40 -14.69
CA LEU A 896 -26.41 -43.01 -14.41
C LEU A 896 -25.44 -43.93 -15.18
N ARG A 897 -24.56 -43.33 -15.97
CA ARG A 897 -23.41 -44.01 -16.58
C ARG A 897 -22.11 -43.35 -16.16
N ALA A 898 -21.20 -44.12 -15.57
CA ALA A 898 -19.87 -43.66 -15.16
C ALA A 898 -18.80 -44.34 -16.01
N GLU A 899 -18.01 -43.56 -16.75
CA GLU A 899 -16.98 -44.07 -17.65
C GLU A 899 -15.68 -43.24 -17.56
N PRO A 900 -14.50 -43.83 -17.83
CA PRO A 900 -13.26 -43.06 -17.87
C PRO A 900 -13.23 -42.17 -19.12
N LEU A 901 -13.24 -40.85 -18.92
CA LEU A 901 -13.04 -39.84 -19.98
C LEU A 901 -11.65 -39.95 -20.59
N CYS A 902 -10.65 -40.04 -19.72
CA CYS A 902 -9.24 -40.18 -20.05
C CYS A 902 -8.49 -40.76 -18.83
N TYR A 903 -7.19 -40.95 -19.01
CA TYR A 903 -6.27 -41.32 -17.94
C TYR A 903 -5.31 -40.17 -17.68
N SER A 904 -4.96 -39.97 -16.41
CA SER A 904 -4.03 -38.95 -15.96
C SER A 904 -2.56 -39.38 -16.09
N LEU A 905 -1.61 -38.54 -15.65
CA LEU A 905 -0.17 -38.79 -15.78
C LEU A 905 0.31 -40.08 -15.09
N ASN A 906 -0.20 -40.41 -13.89
CA ASN A 906 0.08 -41.71 -13.24
C ASN A 906 -0.93 -42.79 -13.66
N ASN A 907 -1.73 -42.58 -14.70
CA ASN A 907 -2.77 -43.51 -15.16
C ASN A 907 -3.85 -43.78 -14.08
N ASN A 908 -4.31 -42.73 -13.40
CA ASN A 908 -5.59 -42.73 -12.67
C ASN A 908 -6.75 -42.42 -13.65
N GLU A 909 -7.97 -42.82 -13.33
CA GLU A 909 -9.13 -42.64 -14.21
C GLU A 909 -9.81 -41.28 -13.95
N VAL A 910 -9.98 -40.45 -14.98
CA VAL A 910 -10.78 -39.21 -14.86
C VAL A 910 -12.23 -39.56 -15.23
N PRO A 911 -13.20 -39.52 -14.30
CA PRO A 911 -14.55 -40.00 -14.58
C PRO A 911 -15.39 -38.95 -15.31
N LEU A 912 -16.09 -39.38 -16.37
CA LEU A 912 -17.26 -38.72 -16.93
C LEU A 912 -18.52 -39.42 -16.40
N LEU A 913 -19.40 -38.66 -15.78
CA LEU A 913 -20.74 -39.09 -15.40
C LEU A 913 -21.73 -38.59 -16.45
N THR A 914 -22.59 -39.48 -16.94
CA THR A 914 -23.76 -39.14 -17.74
C THR A 914 -25.00 -39.37 -16.88
N VAL A 915 -25.80 -38.32 -16.65
CA VAL A 915 -27.00 -38.37 -15.81
C VAL A 915 -28.21 -37.86 -16.60
N SER A 916 -29.28 -38.64 -16.63
CA SER A 916 -30.55 -38.26 -17.28
C SER A 916 -31.70 -39.13 -16.74
N ALA A 917 -32.90 -39.01 -17.30
CA ALA A 917 -33.97 -40.00 -17.14
C ALA A 917 -33.70 -41.22 -18.04
N GLU A 918 -34.40 -42.33 -17.80
CA GLU A 918 -34.39 -43.47 -18.72
C GLU A 918 -34.78 -43.05 -20.15
N ASP A 919 -34.14 -43.64 -21.16
CA ASP A 919 -34.45 -43.40 -22.57
C ASP A 919 -35.72 -44.17 -22.95
N THR A 920 -36.75 -43.47 -23.42
CA THR A 920 -38.07 -44.07 -23.68
C THR A 920 -38.69 -43.51 -24.96
N PRO A 921 -39.57 -44.27 -25.67
CA PRO A 921 -40.20 -43.79 -26.90
C PRO A 921 -41.05 -42.51 -26.74
N SER A 922 -41.50 -42.20 -25.51
CA SER A 922 -42.27 -40.99 -25.18
C SER A 922 -41.40 -39.82 -24.67
N ASN A 923 -40.12 -40.06 -24.39
CA ASN A 923 -39.12 -39.05 -24.06
C ASN A 923 -37.74 -39.58 -24.51
N PRO A 924 -37.41 -39.51 -25.80
CA PRO A 924 -36.17 -40.08 -26.32
C PRO A 924 -34.98 -39.18 -25.96
N ILE A 925 -33.83 -39.78 -25.66
CA ILE A 925 -32.63 -39.07 -25.20
C ILE A 925 -32.08 -38.06 -26.23
N VAL A 926 -32.37 -38.26 -27.52
CA VAL A 926 -31.93 -37.39 -28.62
C VAL A 926 -32.63 -36.03 -28.66
N ASP A 927 -33.82 -35.91 -28.04
CA ASP A 927 -34.59 -34.66 -27.99
C ASP A 927 -34.21 -33.79 -26.78
N ARG A 928 -33.30 -34.28 -25.92
CA ARG A 928 -32.92 -33.63 -24.65
C ARG A 928 -31.71 -32.72 -24.81
N GLU A 929 -31.77 -31.54 -24.21
CA GLU A 929 -30.67 -30.58 -24.23
C GLU A 929 -29.47 -31.08 -23.38
N ILE A 930 -28.23 -30.82 -23.80
CA ILE A 930 -27.03 -31.23 -23.05
C ILE A 930 -26.58 -30.12 -22.09
N VAL A 931 -26.34 -30.46 -20.83
CA VAL A 931 -25.70 -29.58 -19.84
C VAL A 931 -24.34 -30.17 -19.45
N PHE A 932 -23.27 -29.41 -19.69
CA PHE A 932 -21.91 -29.82 -19.31
C PHE A 932 -21.49 -29.14 -18.01
N LEU A 933 -21.05 -29.92 -17.01
CA LEU A 933 -20.58 -29.41 -15.72
C LEU A 933 -19.18 -29.96 -15.42
N THR A 934 -18.30 -29.12 -14.91
CA THR A 934 -16.97 -29.54 -14.43
C THR A 934 -16.62 -28.86 -13.12
N ALA A 935 -15.72 -29.47 -12.36
CA ALA A 935 -15.16 -28.86 -11.16
C ALA A 935 -13.68 -29.22 -10.97
N ARG A 936 -13.04 -28.52 -10.03
CA ARG A 936 -11.69 -28.81 -9.52
C ARG A 936 -10.61 -28.82 -10.62
N VAL A 937 -10.49 -27.70 -11.34
CA VAL A 937 -9.37 -27.41 -12.26
C VAL A 937 -8.10 -27.13 -11.45
N HIS A 938 -8.18 -26.30 -10.42
CA HIS A 938 -7.13 -26.14 -9.43
C HIS A 938 -7.31 -27.17 -8.30
N PRO A 939 -6.24 -27.90 -7.91
CA PRO A 939 -6.36 -28.99 -6.94
C PRO A 939 -6.61 -28.50 -5.51
N GLY A 940 -6.11 -27.32 -5.13
CA GLY A 940 -6.32 -26.75 -3.80
C GLY A 940 -7.74 -26.22 -3.51
N GLU A 941 -8.61 -26.09 -4.53
CA GLU A 941 -9.94 -25.46 -4.41
C GLU A 941 -11.03 -26.46 -3.99
N SER A 942 -10.90 -27.03 -2.79
CA SER A 942 -11.75 -28.15 -2.34
C SER A 942 -13.24 -27.82 -2.24
N ASN A 943 -13.58 -26.55 -2.02
CA ASN A 943 -14.94 -26.02 -2.09
C ASN A 943 -15.65 -26.38 -3.41
N ALA A 944 -14.94 -26.43 -4.54
CA ALA A 944 -15.52 -26.78 -5.83
C ALA A 944 -16.03 -28.24 -5.88
N SER A 945 -15.32 -29.17 -5.23
CA SER A 945 -15.75 -30.57 -5.15
C SER A 945 -16.91 -30.76 -4.18
N TRP A 946 -16.95 -30.03 -3.06
CA TRP A 946 -18.11 -30.05 -2.14
C TRP A 946 -19.39 -29.49 -2.80
N VAL A 947 -19.29 -28.42 -3.61
CA VAL A 947 -20.42 -27.92 -4.40
C VAL A 947 -20.87 -28.95 -5.44
N MET A 948 -19.93 -29.62 -6.10
CA MET A 948 -20.23 -30.68 -7.08
C MET A 948 -20.88 -31.92 -6.44
N ASP A 949 -20.42 -32.33 -5.26
CA ASP A 949 -20.97 -33.47 -4.51
C ASP A 949 -22.43 -33.21 -4.12
N GLY A 950 -22.74 -32.03 -3.55
CA GLY A 950 -24.13 -31.62 -3.26
C GLY A 950 -25.00 -31.42 -4.52
N THR A 951 -24.39 -31.00 -5.64
CA THR A 951 -25.08 -30.92 -6.94
C THR A 951 -25.47 -32.31 -7.45
N LEU A 952 -24.57 -33.30 -7.32
CA LEU A 952 -24.81 -34.68 -7.71
C LEU A 952 -25.81 -35.39 -6.78
N ASP A 953 -25.72 -35.19 -5.45
CA ASP A 953 -26.74 -35.66 -4.49
C ASP A 953 -28.14 -35.17 -4.86
N CYS A 954 -28.28 -33.88 -5.18
CA CYS A 954 -29.57 -33.31 -5.58
C CYS A 954 -30.04 -33.89 -6.92
N LEU A 955 -29.16 -33.89 -7.94
CA LEU A 955 -29.50 -34.33 -9.30
C LEU A 955 -29.78 -35.84 -9.41
N LEU A 956 -29.19 -36.66 -8.56
CA LEU A 956 -29.40 -38.12 -8.50
C LEU A 956 -30.51 -38.49 -7.49
N GLY A 957 -30.93 -37.57 -6.62
CA GLY A 957 -31.97 -37.78 -5.63
C GLY A 957 -33.40 -37.94 -6.19
N PRO A 958 -34.36 -38.37 -5.35
CA PRO A 958 -35.74 -38.67 -5.74
C PRO A 958 -36.66 -37.44 -5.85
N SER A 959 -36.12 -36.21 -5.78
CA SER A 959 -36.96 -35.01 -5.77
C SER A 959 -37.66 -34.77 -7.12
N ILE A 960 -38.87 -34.19 -7.08
CA ILE A 960 -39.65 -33.87 -8.29
C ILE A 960 -38.87 -32.92 -9.21
N ALA A 961 -38.16 -31.95 -8.64
CA ALA A 961 -37.31 -31.03 -9.40
C ALA A 961 -36.16 -31.76 -10.11
N ALA A 962 -35.46 -32.67 -9.41
CA ALA A 962 -34.38 -33.46 -10.01
C ALA A 962 -34.91 -34.41 -11.10
N ALA A 963 -36.07 -35.03 -10.88
CA ALA A 963 -36.73 -35.87 -11.90
C ALA A 963 -37.09 -35.05 -13.15
N ALA A 964 -37.65 -33.84 -13.00
CA ALA A 964 -37.96 -32.94 -14.11
C ALA A 964 -36.69 -32.49 -14.87
N LEU A 965 -35.61 -32.16 -14.15
CA LEU A 965 -34.31 -31.84 -14.75
C LEU A 965 -33.76 -33.03 -15.55
N ARG A 966 -33.73 -34.23 -14.97
CA ARG A 966 -33.30 -35.48 -15.64
C ARG A 966 -34.16 -35.80 -16.86
N ALA A 967 -35.46 -35.52 -16.82
CA ALA A 967 -36.36 -35.74 -17.95
C ALA A 967 -36.13 -34.79 -19.12
N LYS A 968 -35.69 -33.54 -18.87
CA LYS A 968 -35.43 -32.54 -19.90
C LYS A 968 -33.99 -32.54 -20.44
N TYR A 969 -33.02 -32.91 -19.61
CA TYR A 969 -31.60 -32.71 -19.88
C TYR A 969 -30.76 -34.00 -19.83
N VAL A 970 -29.70 -34.03 -20.63
CA VAL A 970 -28.59 -34.96 -20.48
C VAL A 970 -27.42 -34.20 -19.83
N PHE A 971 -27.14 -34.51 -18.58
CA PHE A 971 -26.00 -33.94 -17.88
C PHE A 971 -24.75 -34.75 -18.18
N LYS A 972 -23.67 -34.05 -18.55
CA LYS A 972 -22.32 -34.59 -18.77
C LYS A 972 -21.40 -33.91 -17.76
N ILE A 973 -20.96 -34.67 -16.76
CA ILE A 973 -20.33 -34.12 -15.55
C ILE A 973 -18.94 -34.71 -15.38
N VAL A 974 -17.92 -33.86 -15.23
CA VAL A 974 -16.56 -34.25 -14.82
C VAL A 974 -16.32 -33.70 -13.41
N PRO A 975 -16.54 -34.49 -12.34
CA PRO A 975 -16.58 -33.95 -10.97
C PRO A 975 -15.22 -33.46 -10.44
N MET A 976 -14.13 -33.92 -11.05
CA MET A 976 -12.77 -33.52 -10.74
C MET A 976 -11.92 -33.60 -12.02
N LEU A 977 -11.56 -32.44 -12.58
CA LEU A 977 -10.69 -32.39 -13.76
C LEU A 977 -9.22 -32.70 -13.42
N ASN A 978 -8.70 -32.11 -12.35
CA ASN A 978 -7.29 -32.25 -11.97
C ASN A 978 -7.07 -33.30 -10.87
N VAL A 979 -7.30 -34.56 -11.23
CA VAL A 979 -7.17 -35.69 -10.29
C VAL A 979 -5.74 -35.83 -9.75
N GLU A 980 -4.70 -35.60 -10.56
CA GLU A 980 -3.30 -35.74 -10.13
C GLU A 980 -2.91 -34.69 -9.11
N GLY A 981 -3.27 -33.42 -9.33
CA GLY A 981 -3.02 -32.39 -8.33
C GLY A 981 -3.71 -32.77 -7.01
N VAL A 982 -4.99 -33.15 -7.05
CA VAL A 982 -5.71 -33.55 -5.82
C VAL A 982 -5.06 -34.75 -5.13
N ILE A 983 -4.57 -35.74 -5.86
CA ILE A 983 -3.90 -36.92 -5.29
C ILE A 983 -2.58 -36.54 -4.59
N ASN A 984 -1.79 -35.65 -5.19
CA ASN A 984 -0.43 -35.31 -4.73
C ASN A 984 -0.35 -34.07 -3.80
N GLY A 985 -1.46 -33.36 -3.56
CA GLY A 985 -1.56 -32.22 -2.63
C GLY A 985 -1.26 -30.85 -3.23
#